data_AF-A0A7L3TPJ2-F1
#
_entry.id   AF-A0A7L3TPJ2-F1
#
_cell.length_a   1.000
_cell.length_b   1.000
_cell.length_c   1.000
_cell.angle_alpha   90.00
_cell.angle_beta   90.00
_cell.angle_gamma   90.00
#
_symmetry.space_group_name_H-M   'P 1'
#
loop_
_entity.id
_entity.type
_entity.pdbx_description
1 polymer ?
#
loop_
_entity_poly.entity_id
_entity_poly.type
_entity_poly.pdbx_seq_one_letter_code
_entity_poly.pdbx_strand_id
1 'polypeptide(L)'
;KMLQRVLCTVLLMGALPSLAEVSQGHISVVLLGATGDLAKKYLWQGLFQLYMDQVSSGHSFTFHGAALTALEPGQRLMFDVLKKLACPPDESPNRCAVLKDQFLKLSQYHQLKTAENYTVLNREIETLLRQEGLKEAGRIFYFSVPPFAYTEIARHINSSCRPPPGAWLRVVLEKPFGHDLESAQQLAAELTSFFKEEEMYRVDHYLGKQAVAHILPFRDQNRQFLDPIWNRHHVERVEIVLKETVDAKGRTSFYEQYGVIRDVLQNHLTEALMFLTMELPANMSRAEEVLQSKLQAFQSLQGLEKNSAVLGQYQAYASQVQEELQKAQDYISTTPTFAGVLIHSDSLRWEGVPFLLTSGKALDERVGYVRVLFKNRAYCTQSETLRDAEHSQCKAKQIIFYIGHGALNTPAVLVSRNLFRPVMPESSWREAVGQSDLHIFGQPLSDYYVYSPVKERDAYSVLISNIYHARKDFFITTENLLASWGFWTPLLDSISHQPLRLYPGGVENQHLLDFEMVSGEVAFTLAEPVELLNPNRLMPSDYRTIQSKFRQSPLVSAWSEELISQLASDIEKTASRTVAQSGQFHLALSGGSSPVVLFQRLARHHYAFPWKHTHIWLVDERCVPLTDTESNFFSLHNHLLQNVRVPYFNVHPMPVHLNQRLCVEEDRGTELYAKEIIALVANASFDLVLLGVGTDGHTASLFPRSETGLEGAQTVVLTESPVKPHQRMSLSLPLINKARQVFVLVLGKGKHDITTLLSRVGHEPRKWPISGVSPSSGQLVWYVDYEALLG
;
A
#
# COMPACT_ATOMS: atom_id res chain seq x y z
N LYS A 1 82.77 63.76 -16.00
CA LYS A 1 81.76 64.27 -15.04
C LYS A 1 80.94 63.07 -14.59
N MET A 2 81.46 62.34 -13.59
CA MET A 2 80.95 62.25 -12.21
C MET A 2 79.60 61.51 -12.14
N LEU A 3 79.35 60.54 -11.27
CA LEU A 3 80.13 59.67 -10.38
C LEU A 3 79.05 58.72 -9.79
N GLN A 4 79.34 57.42 -9.69
CA GLN A 4 78.93 56.50 -8.60
C GLN A 4 77.56 56.66 -7.86
N ARG A 5 76.73 55.59 -7.87
CA ARG A 5 76.34 54.74 -6.69
C ARG A 5 75.17 53.78 -7.05
N VAL A 6 75.36 52.45 -7.02
CA VAL A 6 75.14 51.50 -5.89
C VAL A 6 73.64 51.32 -5.58
N LEU A 7 72.99 50.22 -5.99
CA LEU A 7 72.77 48.97 -5.22
C LEU A 7 71.97 49.18 -3.91
N CYS A 8 70.70 48.75 -3.87
CA CYS A 8 70.05 47.98 -2.79
C CYS A 8 68.51 48.07 -2.83
N THR A 9 67.89 46.94 -3.17
CA THR A 9 66.87 46.21 -2.38
C THR A 9 65.76 46.95 -1.61
N VAL A 10 64.53 46.43 -1.85
CA VAL A 10 63.41 46.24 -0.91
C VAL A 10 62.48 47.43 -0.61
N LEU A 11 61.19 47.09 -0.57
CA LEU A 11 59.99 47.83 -0.13
C LEU A 11 59.30 48.70 -1.18
N LEU A 12 58.35 48.09 -1.91
CA LEU A 12 56.97 48.60 -2.01
C LEU A 12 56.07 47.51 -2.64
N MET A 13 55.72 46.52 -1.81
CA MET A 13 54.43 45.85 -1.93
C MET A 13 53.35 46.82 -1.43
N GLY A 14 52.24 46.93 -2.16
CA GLY A 14 51.00 47.46 -1.60
C GLY A 14 50.28 48.45 -2.52
N ALA A 15 49.58 47.94 -3.52
CA ALA A 15 48.26 48.42 -3.98
C ALA A 15 47.85 47.66 -5.25
N LEU A 16 47.33 46.44 -5.09
CA LEU A 16 46.39 45.91 -6.07
C LEU A 16 44.99 46.29 -5.59
N PRO A 17 44.15 46.92 -6.44
CA PRO A 17 42.82 47.31 -6.05
C PRO A 17 42.01 46.07 -5.69
N SER A 18 41.43 46.07 -4.49
CA SER A 18 40.37 45.16 -4.08
C SER A 18 39.29 45.17 -5.17
N LEU A 19 39.16 44.05 -5.88
CA LEU A 19 37.92 43.70 -6.56
C LEU A 19 36.89 43.49 -5.46
N ALA A 20 36.21 44.57 -5.07
CA ALA A 20 35.04 44.49 -4.22
C ALA A 20 34.01 43.64 -4.97
N GLU A 21 33.90 42.37 -4.61
CA GLU A 21 32.80 41.52 -5.03
C GLU A 21 31.50 42.27 -4.73
N VAL A 22 30.71 42.52 -5.76
CA VAL A 22 29.39 43.15 -5.61
C VAL A 22 28.53 42.17 -4.82
N SER A 23 28.33 42.44 -3.52
CA SER A 23 27.50 41.62 -2.66
C SER A 23 26.09 41.53 -3.25
N GLN A 24 25.65 40.31 -3.56
CA GLN A 24 24.29 40.03 -4.05
C GLN A 24 23.25 40.09 -2.90
N GLY A 25 23.71 40.31 -1.67
CA GLY A 25 22.92 40.44 -0.45
C GLY A 25 23.07 39.24 0.50
N HIS A 26 22.24 39.21 1.54
CA HIS A 26 22.28 38.21 2.60
C HIS A 26 21.07 37.28 2.58
N ILE A 27 21.28 35.98 2.83
CA ILE A 27 20.22 34.97 2.87
C ILE A 27 20.16 34.33 4.24
N SER A 28 19.02 34.50 4.92
CA SER A 28 18.77 33.86 6.20
C SER A 28 17.97 32.57 6.01
N VAL A 29 18.49 31.46 6.51
CA VAL A 29 17.84 30.14 6.41
C VAL A 29 17.39 29.69 7.79
N VAL A 30 16.09 29.48 7.97
CA VAL A 30 15.48 28.99 9.20
C VAL A 30 15.02 27.55 9.00
N LEU A 31 15.61 26.60 9.72
CA LEU A 31 15.21 25.20 9.70
C LEU A 31 14.37 24.88 10.94
N LEU A 32 13.06 24.79 10.76
CA LEU A 32 12.11 24.39 11.80
C LEU A 32 12.13 22.86 11.95
N GLY A 33 12.20 22.36 13.18
CA GLY A 33 12.44 20.94 13.44
C GLY A 33 13.92 20.55 13.31
N ALA A 34 14.84 21.49 13.55
CA ALA A 34 16.29 21.33 13.38
C ALA A 34 16.93 20.14 14.11
N THR A 35 16.29 19.64 15.17
CA THR A 35 16.75 18.49 15.97
C THR A 35 16.02 17.17 15.62
N GLY A 36 15.11 17.19 14.65
CA GLY A 36 14.37 16.03 14.17
C GLY A 36 15.18 15.11 13.27
N ASP A 37 14.65 13.92 12.98
CA ASP A 37 15.37 12.88 12.25
C ASP A 37 15.67 13.26 10.80
N LEU A 38 14.72 13.91 10.10
CA LEU A 38 14.93 14.36 8.72
C LEU A 38 16.04 15.41 8.64
N ALA A 39 16.03 16.38 9.56
CA ALA A 39 17.06 17.40 9.66
C ALA A 39 18.46 16.80 9.89
N LYS A 40 18.55 15.85 10.82
CA LYS A 40 19.79 15.14 11.16
C LYS A 40 20.35 14.31 10.00
N LYS A 41 19.49 13.59 9.30
CA LYS A 41 19.89 12.65 8.25
C LYS A 41 20.21 13.34 6.92
N TYR A 42 19.50 14.40 6.56
CA TYR A 42 19.56 14.96 5.20
C TYR A 42 19.68 16.48 5.15
N LEU A 43 18.84 17.23 5.87
CA LEU A 43 18.69 18.67 5.59
C LEU A 43 19.93 19.48 5.96
N TRP A 44 20.57 19.21 7.11
CA TRP A 44 21.80 19.91 7.47
C TRP A 44 22.95 19.64 6.48
N GLN A 45 23.04 18.41 5.97
CA GLN A 45 24.01 18.06 4.92
C GLN A 45 23.70 18.79 3.61
N GLY A 46 22.42 18.88 3.22
CA GLY A 46 21.99 19.61 2.04
C GLY A 46 22.22 21.13 2.15
N LEU A 47 21.96 21.73 3.32
CA LEU A 47 22.24 23.14 3.59
C LEU A 47 23.74 23.44 3.61
N PHE A 48 24.55 22.52 4.16
CA PHE A 48 26.00 22.65 4.08
C PHE A 48 26.51 22.54 2.64
N GLN A 49 25.95 21.65 1.83
CA GLN A 49 26.26 21.59 0.40
C GLN A 49 25.88 22.88 -0.34
N LEU A 50 24.69 23.43 -0.05
CA LEU A 50 24.28 24.74 -0.60
C LEU A 50 25.29 25.82 -0.24
N TYR A 51 25.71 25.88 1.04
CA TYR A 51 26.70 26.84 1.49
C TYR A 51 28.03 26.67 0.75
N MET A 52 28.56 25.45 0.64
CA MET A 52 29.80 25.19 -0.11
C MET A 52 29.70 25.61 -1.58
N ASP A 53 28.56 25.36 -2.22
CA ASP A 53 28.33 25.68 -3.63
C ASP A 53 28.16 27.21 -3.85
N GLN A 54 27.67 27.96 -2.85
CA GLN A 54 27.25 29.36 -3.01
C GLN A 54 28.08 30.38 -2.20
N VAL A 55 28.96 29.96 -1.30
CA VAL A 55 29.77 30.90 -0.49
C VAL A 55 30.67 31.80 -1.35
N SER A 56 31.01 31.36 -2.57
CA SER A 56 31.80 32.13 -3.53
C SER A 56 30.96 32.83 -4.60
N SER A 57 29.62 32.80 -4.53
CA SER A 57 28.73 33.39 -5.54
C SER A 57 28.25 34.81 -5.23
N GLY A 58 28.75 35.42 -4.14
CA GLY A 58 28.47 36.81 -3.76
C GLY A 58 27.32 36.99 -2.77
N HIS A 59 26.64 35.91 -2.36
CA HIS A 59 25.70 35.93 -1.23
C HIS A 59 26.38 35.55 0.09
N SER A 60 25.95 36.18 1.18
CA SER A 60 26.29 35.76 2.55
C SER A 60 25.11 35.01 3.19
N PHE A 61 25.37 34.19 4.20
CA PHE A 61 24.37 33.30 4.78
C PHE A 61 24.39 33.29 6.32
N THR A 62 23.21 33.16 6.93
CA THR A 62 23.04 32.70 8.32
C THR A 62 22.10 31.52 8.38
N PHE A 63 22.34 30.61 9.31
CA PHE A 63 21.52 29.41 9.51
C PHE A 63 20.93 29.42 10.92
N HIS A 64 19.61 29.33 11.01
CA HIS A 64 18.85 29.39 12.26
C HIS A 64 18.13 28.06 12.43
N GLY A 65 18.71 27.14 13.20
CA GLY A 65 18.03 25.92 13.59
C GLY A 65 17.00 26.21 14.68
N ALA A 66 15.78 25.73 14.53
CA ALA A 66 14.71 25.98 15.48
C ALA A 66 13.91 24.71 15.82
N ALA A 67 13.55 24.52 17.08
CA ALA A 67 12.65 23.47 17.52
C ALA A 67 11.94 23.84 18.84
N LEU A 68 11.05 22.95 19.32
CA LEU A 68 10.39 23.12 20.61
C LEU A 68 11.32 22.85 21.81
N THR A 69 12.42 22.12 21.58
CA THR A 69 13.42 21.81 22.61
C THR A 69 13.99 23.10 23.20
N ALA A 70 14.17 23.13 24.52
CA ALA A 70 14.79 24.27 25.21
C ALA A 70 16.16 24.63 24.61
N LEU A 71 16.55 25.89 24.75
CA LEU A 71 17.72 26.48 24.09
C LEU A 71 19.00 25.66 24.28
N GLU A 72 19.43 25.42 25.53
CA GLU A 72 20.70 24.72 25.78
C GLU A 72 20.74 23.27 25.27
N PRO A 73 19.75 22.39 25.58
CA PRO A 73 19.77 21.03 25.03
C PRO A 73 19.67 21.01 23.50
N GLY A 74 18.84 21.87 22.91
CA GLY A 74 18.66 21.94 21.46
C GLY A 74 19.92 22.40 20.74
N GLN A 75 20.63 23.39 21.31
CA GLN A 75 21.91 23.86 20.78
C GLN A 75 22.97 22.76 20.80
N ARG A 76 23.06 21.97 21.88
CA ARG A 76 23.98 20.81 21.95
C ARG A 76 23.65 19.76 20.88
N LEU A 77 22.37 19.39 20.77
CA LEU A 77 21.92 18.43 19.76
C LEU A 77 22.23 18.89 18.34
N MET A 78 21.96 20.16 18.02
CA MET A 78 22.26 20.73 16.71
C MET A 78 23.77 20.74 16.46
N PHE A 79 24.56 21.18 17.43
CA PHE A 79 26.02 21.23 17.31
C PHE A 79 26.65 19.86 17.03
N ASP A 80 26.17 18.81 17.71
CA ASP A 80 26.65 17.44 17.49
C ASP A 80 26.37 16.94 16.06
N VAL A 81 25.25 17.37 15.47
CA VAL A 81 24.89 17.06 14.08
C VAL A 81 25.78 17.82 13.11
N LEU A 82 25.93 19.13 13.30
CA LEU A 82 26.75 19.98 12.45
C LEU A 82 28.23 19.56 12.46
N LYS A 83 28.74 19.10 13.60
CA LYS A 83 30.09 18.51 13.69
C LYS A 83 30.28 17.23 12.90
N LYS A 84 29.21 16.48 12.63
CA LYS A 84 29.26 15.18 11.91
C LYS A 84 29.02 15.31 10.40
N LEU A 85 28.77 16.52 9.90
CA LEU A 85 28.57 16.76 8.46
C LEU A 85 29.76 16.24 7.65
N ALA A 86 29.46 15.54 6.57
CA ALA A 86 30.45 14.92 5.71
C ALA A 86 30.96 15.91 4.66
N CYS A 87 32.25 15.81 4.36
CA CYS A 87 32.84 16.50 3.20
C CYS A 87 32.57 15.69 1.94
N PRO A 88 32.13 16.33 0.83
CA PRO A 88 32.04 15.66 -0.45
C PRO A 88 33.42 15.13 -0.87
N PRO A 89 33.50 13.95 -1.52
CA PRO A 89 34.77 13.32 -1.87
C PRO A 89 35.61 14.17 -2.84
N ASP A 90 34.96 14.98 -3.67
CA ASP A 90 35.62 15.84 -4.67
C ASP A 90 36.09 17.19 -4.10
N GLU A 91 35.75 17.50 -2.84
CA GLU A 91 36.15 18.75 -2.20
C GLU A 91 37.47 18.56 -1.46
N SER A 92 38.37 19.54 -1.57
CA SER A 92 39.64 19.50 -0.84
C SER A 92 39.37 19.40 0.67
N PRO A 93 39.97 18.43 1.39
CA PRO A 93 39.74 18.27 2.83
C PRO A 93 40.01 19.54 3.64
N ASN A 94 41.02 20.31 3.24
CA ASN A 94 41.37 21.57 3.90
C ASN A 94 40.30 22.65 3.67
N ARG A 95 39.84 22.81 2.42
CA ARG A 95 38.77 23.77 2.10
C ARG A 95 37.48 23.39 2.81
N CYS A 96 37.09 22.11 2.76
CA CYS A 96 35.89 21.65 3.43
C CYS A 96 35.96 21.86 4.96
N ALA A 97 37.11 21.59 5.59
CA ALA A 97 37.28 21.82 7.03
C ALA A 97 37.08 23.29 7.42
N VAL A 98 37.62 24.23 6.62
CA VAL A 98 37.42 25.67 6.82
C VAL A 98 35.95 26.05 6.63
N LEU A 99 35.32 25.61 5.54
CA LEU A 99 33.91 25.90 5.27
C LEU A 99 33.00 25.31 6.33
N LYS A 100 33.32 24.15 6.89
CA LYS A 100 32.58 23.52 7.98
C LYS A 100 32.68 24.31 9.29
N ASP A 101 33.86 24.80 9.64
CA ASP A 101 34.04 25.70 10.79
C ASP A 101 33.29 27.02 10.63
N GLN A 102 33.31 27.59 9.42
CA GLN A 102 32.50 28.76 9.08
C GLN A 102 31.01 28.48 9.19
N PHE A 103 30.54 27.37 8.61
CA PHE A 103 29.13 26.96 8.67
C PHE A 103 28.65 26.77 10.12
N LEU A 104 29.48 26.18 10.98
CA LEU A 104 29.21 26.05 12.41
C LEU A 104 29.05 27.41 13.09
N LYS A 105 29.92 28.39 12.78
CA LYS A 105 29.85 29.76 13.34
C LYS A 105 28.64 30.55 12.84
N LEU A 106 28.22 30.30 11.60
CA LEU A 106 27.04 30.91 10.99
C LEU A 106 25.72 30.26 11.43
N SER A 107 25.78 29.16 12.21
CA SER A 107 24.62 28.41 12.65
C SER A 107 24.25 28.71 14.11
N GLN A 108 23.00 29.12 14.35
CA GLN A 108 22.46 29.43 15.66
C GLN A 108 21.21 28.61 15.96
N TYR A 109 21.00 28.23 17.22
CA TYR A 109 19.82 27.48 17.66
C TYR A 109 18.83 28.39 18.38
N HIS A 110 17.54 28.17 18.12
CA HIS A 110 16.43 28.95 18.65
C HIS A 110 15.31 28.04 19.17
N GLN A 111 14.72 28.38 20.32
CA GLN A 111 13.48 27.74 20.74
C GLN A 111 12.29 28.55 20.21
N LEU A 112 11.51 27.98 19.30
CA LEU A 112 10.33 28.64 18.72
C LEU A 112 9.06 27.87 19.11
N LYS A 113 8.29 28.43 20.05
CA LYS A 113 7.03 27.87 20.55
C LYS A 113 5.85 28.83 20.41
N THR A 114 6.07 30.13 20.58
CA THR A 114 5.01 31.15 20.63
C THR A 114 5.25 32.23 19.58
N ALA A 115 4.21 33.02 19.29
CA ALA A 115 4.31 34.20 18.41
C ALA A 115 5.45 35.14 18.82
N GLU A 116 5.66 35.34 20.12
CA GLU A 116 6.73 36.19 20.64
C GLU A 116 8.12 35.66 20.27
N ASN A 117 8.32 34.33 20.25
CA ASN A 117 9.60 33.76 19.83
C ASN A 117 9.93 34.08 18.36
N TYR A 118 8.93 34.07 17.47
CA TYR A 118 9.11 34.44 16.07
C TYR A 118 9.40 35.93 15.89
N THR A 119 8.75 36.79 16.69
CA THR A 119 9.04 38.23 16.73
C THR A 119 10.47 38.50 17.19
N VAL A 120 10.93 37.81 18.23
CA VAL A 120 12.30 37.91 18.73
C VAL A 120 13.30 37.45 17.67
N LEU A 121 13.09 36.28 17.05
CA LEU A 121 13.95 35.78 15.97
C LEU A 121 14.07 36.78 14.82
N ASN A 122 12.96 37.38 14.38
CA ASN A 122 13.01 38.39 13.31
C ASN A 122 13.87 39.59 13.71
N ARG A 123 13.69 40.10 14.94
CA ARG A 123 14.45 41.23 15.46
C ARG A 123 15.94 40.90 15.57
N GLU A 124 16.30 39.69 15.97
CA GLU A 124 17.69 39.24 16.05
C GLU A 124 18.34 39.17 14.66
N ILE A 125 17.64 38.62 13.66
CA ILE A 125 18.10 38.61 12.26
C ILE A 125 18.33 40.05 11.79
N GLU A 126 17.34 40.94 11.94
CA GLU A 126 17.45 42.35 11.53
C GLU A 126 18.61 43.08 12.24
N THR A 127 18.82 42.80 13.52
CA THR A 127 19.89 43.40 14.33
C THR A 127 21.26 42.94 13.84
N LEU A 128 21.43 41.64 13.62
CA LEU A 128 22.66 41.05 13.09
C LEU A 128 23.01 41.66 11.73
N LEU A 129 22.06 41.68 10.79
CA LEU A 129 22.31 42.21 9.44
C LEU A 129 22.65 43.71 9.47
N ARG A 130 22.00 44.49 10.35
CA ARG A 130 22.33 45.90 10.52
C ARG A 130 23.74 46.11 11.09
N GLN A 131 24.16 45.29 12.06
CA GLN A 131 25.48 45.38 12.67
C GLN A 131 26.60 45.03 11.68
N GLU A 132 26.37 44.04 10.82
CA GLU A 132 27.30 43.61 9.77
C GLU A 132 27.22 44.46 8.49
N GLY A 133 26.32 45.44 8.42
CA GLY A 133 26.11 46.28 7.23
C GLY A 133 25.56 45.51 6.02
N LEU A 134 24.88 44.38 6.25
CA LEU A 134 24.33 43.50 5.23
C LEU A 134 22.86 43.81 4.95
N LYS A 135 22.46 43.69 3.68
CA LYS A 135 21.06 43.79 3.27
C LYS A 135 20.49 42.40 3.02
N GLU A 136 19.38 42.06 3.65
CA GLU A 136 18.68 40.81 3.38
C GLU A 136 18.16 40.80 1.93
N ALA A 137 18.59 39.80 1.16
CA ALA A 137 18.12 39.50 -0.18
C ALA A 137 17.00 38.45 -0.17
N GLY A 138 17.01 37.54 0.80
CA GLY A 138 15.94 36.57 0.94
C GLY A 138 15.99 35.72 2.20
N ARG A 139 14.86 35.07 2.47
CA ARG A 139 14.69 34.21 3.64
C ARG A 139 14.05 32.88 3.27
N ILE A 140 14.64 31.78 3.73
CA ILE A 140 14.09 30.43 3.58
C ILE A 140 13.58 29.96 4.94
N PHE A 141 12.32 29.53 5.02
CA PHE A 141 11.83 28.73 6.16
C PHE A 141 11.60 27.30 5.69
N TYR A 142 12.32 26.34 6.28
CA TYR A 142 12.15 24.93 5.97
C TYR A 142 11.38 24.22 7.10
N PHE A 143 10.22 23.66 6.77
CA PHE A 143 9.31 23.03 7.73
C PHE A 143 9.61 21.54 7.83
N SER A 144 10.63 21.16 8.60
CA SER A 144 10.90 19.76 8.96
C SER A 144 10.10 19.36 10.21
N VAL A 145 8.80 19.64 10.20
CA VAL A 145 7.86 19.43 11.32
C VAL A 145 6.60 18.72 10.83
N PRO A 146 5.80 18.12 11.74
CA PRO A 146 4.55 17.48 11.34
C PRO A 146 3.54 18.46 10.70
N PRO A 147 2.72 18.01 9.73
CA PRO A 147 1.79 18.89 8.99
C PRO A 147 0.76 19.62 9.84
N PHE A 148 0.32 19.04 10.95
CA PHE A 148 -0.64 19.69 11.86
C PHE A 148 -0.13 21.02 12.43
N ALA A 149 1.19 21.24 12.44
CA ALA A 149 1.80 22.47 12.93
C ALA A 149 1.90 23.58 11.85
N TYR A 150 1.66 23.25 10.57
CA TYR A 150 1.94 24.16 9.45
C TYR A 150 1.15 25.45 9.54
N THR A 151 -0.15 25.37 9.83
CA THR A 151 -1.05 26.54 9.87
C THR A 151 -0.66 27.52 10.98
N GLU A 152 -0.28 27.03 12.16
CA GLU A 152 0.14 27.89 13.28
C GLU A 152 1.49 28.57 13.00
N ILE A 153 2.45 27.81 12.49
CA ILE A 153 3.77 28.34 12.09
C ILE A 153 3.61 29.38 10.97
N ALA A 154 2.80 29.08 9.96
CA ALA A 154 2.51 30.00 8.86
C ALA A 154 1.93 31.33 9.35
N ARG A 155 0.99 31.26 10.31
CA ARG A 155 0.42 32.43 10.97
C ARG A 155 1.50 33.27 11.66
N HIS A 156 2.39 32.66 12.43
CA HIS A 156 3.47 33.37 13.12
C HIS A 156 4.46 34.03 12.16
N ILE A 157 4.87 33.31 11.11
CA ILE A 157 5.77 33.87 10.08
C ILE A 157 5.10 35.05 9.40
N ASN A 158 3.85 34.90 8.96
CA ASN A 158 3.12 35.97 8.28
C ASN A 158 2.95 37.21 9.18
N SER A 159 2.72 37.03 10.48
CA SER A 159 2.46 38.14 11.40
C SER A 159 3.70 38.93 11.79
N SER A 160 4.86 38.29 11.98
CA SER A 160 6.01 38.95 12.62
C SER A 160 7.40 38.51 12.15
N CYS A 161 7.51 37.56 11.22
CA CYS A 161 8.80 36.97 10.82
C CYS A 161 9.03 36.93 9.30
N ARG A 162 8.24 37.66 8.50
CA ARG A 162 8.52 37.84 7.07
C ARG A 162 9.77 38.73 6.89
N PRO A 163 10.59 38.49 5.85
CA PRO A 163 11.70 39.37 5.54
C PRO A 163 11.19 40.76 5.08
N PRO A 164 12.06 41.79 5.11
CA PRO A 164 11.67 43.15 4.73
C PRO A 164 11.26 43.26 3.25
N PRO A 165 10.47 44.29 2.88
CA PRO A 165 10.09 44.51 1.49
C PRO A 165 11.30 44.55 0.54
N GLY A 166 11.19 43.82 -0.57
CA GLY A 166 12.26 43.67 -1.56
C GLY A 166 13.15 42.44 -1.37
N ALA A 167 13.11 41.77 -0.21
CA ALA A 167 13.67 40.45 -0.02
C ALA A 167 12.63 39.37 -0.34
N TRP A 168 13.05 38.28 -0.99
CA TRP A 168 12.13 37.18 -1.29
C TRP A 168 11.92 36.27 -0.07
N LEU A 169 10.75 35.63 0.01
CA LEU A 169 10.43 34.61 1.00
C LEU A 169 10.22 33.27 0.29
N ARG A 170 10.81 32.21 0.85
CA ARG A 170 10.56 30.83 0.41
C ARG A 170 10.24 29.95 1.60
N VAL A 171 9.08 29.31 1.57
CA VAL A 171 8.57 28.41 2.61
C VAL A 171 8.56 27.00 2.05
N VAL A 172 9.38 26.13 2.60
CA VAL A 172 9.54 24.75 2.16
C VAL A 172 8.72 23.86 3.07
N LEU A 173 7.83 23.06 2.49
CA LEU A 173 6.88 22.19 3.19
C LEU A 173 7.19 20.74 2.84
N GLU A 174 7.19 19.86 3.84
CA GLU A 174 7.36 18.41 3.66
C GLU A 174 6.02 17.70 3.54
N LYS A 175 6.02 16.55 2.86
CA LYS A 175 4.87 15.66 2.86
C LYS A 175 4.61 15.10 4.27
N PRO A 176 3.36 14.73 4.63
CA PRO A 176 2.18 14.63 3.76
C PRO A 176 1.39 15.94 3.57
N PHE A 177 0.81 16.11 2.39
CA PHE A 177 -0.03 17.25 2.02
C PHE A 177 -1.51 16.83 1.90
N GLY A 178 -2.12 16.52 3.05
CA GLY A 178 -3.42 15.84 3.13
C GLY A 178 -3.29 14.31 3.02
N HIS A 179 -4.42 13.64 3.22
CA HIS A 179 -4.59 12.18 3.06
C HIS A 179 -5.66 11.80 2.04
N ASP A 180 -6.33 12.79 1.47
CA ASP A 180 -7.35 12.71 0.42
C ASP A 180 -7.53 14.11 -0.19
N LEU A 181 -8.39 14.23 -1.20
CA LEU A 181 -8.72 15.50 -1.83
C LEU A 181 -9.26 16.54 -0.85
N GLU A 182 -10.19 16.17 0.03
CA GLU A 182 -10.84 17.10 0.95
C GLU A 182 -9.84 17.72 1.94
N SER A 183 -9.04 16.89 2.61
CA SER A 183 -8.01 17.35 3.54
C SER A 183 -6.91 18.16 2.83
N ALA A 184 -6.56 17.82 1.58
CA ALA A 184 -5.60 18.58 0.80
C ALA A 184 -6.16 19.96 0.41
N GLN A 185 -7.45 20.06 0.06
CA GLN A 185 -8.13 21.33 -0.19
C GLN A 185 -8.16 22.19 1.07
N GLN A 186 -8.47 21.61 2.23
CA GLN A 186 -8.47 22.33 3.50
C GLN A 186 -7.08 22.88 3.82
N LEU A 187 -6.03 22.04 3.75
CA LEU A 187 -4.65 22.46 4.00
C LEU A 187 -4.21 23.56 3.02
N ALA A 188 -4.57 23.44 1.75
CA ALA A 188 -4.26 24.45 0.73
C ALA A 188 -4.95 25.79 1.02
N ALA A 189 -6.24 25.78 1.39
CA ALA A 189 -6.99 26.98 1.75
C ALA A 189 -6.39 27.67 2.98
N GLU A 190 -6.00 26.91 4.00
CA GLU A 190 -5.36 27.45 5.20
C GLU A 190 -4.00 28.09 4.87
N LEU A 191 -3.14 27.41 4.11
CA LEU A 191 -1.82 27.93 3.77
C LEU A 191 -1.85 29.15 2.86
N THR A 192 -2.76 29.17 1.87
CA THR A 192 -2.92 30.31 0.95
C THR A 192 -3.44 31.58 1.62
N SER A 193 -4.04 31.46 2.81
CA SER A 193 -4.38 32.63 3.65
C SER A 193 -3.15 33.35 4.23
N PHE A 194 -1.99 32.67 4.27
CA PHE A 194 -0.74 33.20 4.85
C PHE A 194 0.37 33.39 3.80
N PHE A 195 0.48 32.51 2.81
CA PHE A 195 1.56 32.53 1.82
C PHE A 195 1.00 32.54 0.41
N LYS A 196 1.76 33.16 -0.50
CA LYS A 196 1.48 33.11 -1.93
C LYS A 196 2.07 31.83 -2.54
N GLU A 197 1.53 31.39 -3.66
CA GLU A 197 1.98 30.15 -4.31
C GLU A 197 3.45 30.22 -4.74
N GLU A 198 3.94 31.37 -5.18
CA GLU A 198 5.35 31.58 -5.54
C GLU A 198 6.32 31.46 -4.36
N GLU A 199 5.81 31.65 -3.13
CA GLU A 199 6.59 31.54 -1.90
C GLU A 199 6.67 30.09 -1.40
N MET A 200 5.72 29.21 -1.77
CA MET A 200 5.62 27.85 -1.22
C MET A 200 6.36 26.81 -2.07
N TYR A 201 7.12 25.93 -1.43
CA TYR A 201 7.89 24.86 -2.07
C TYR A 201 7.52 23.53 -1.41
N ARG A 202 6.56 22.80 -1.99
CA ARG A 202 6.12 21.50 -1.48
C ARG A 202 7.05 20.42 -1.99
N VAL A 203 7.76 19.77 -1.07
CA VAL A 203 8.81 18.81 -1.36
C VAL A 203 8.21 17.44 -1.64
N ASP A 204 8.52 16.93 -2.83
CA ASP A 204 8.65 15.51 -3.08
C ASP A 204 10.12 15.21 -3.35
N HIS A 205 10.77 14.50 -2.43
CA HIS A 205 12.21 14.22 -2.54
C HIS A 205 12.57 13.33 -3.74
N TYR A 206 11.63 12.60 -4.35
CA TYR A 206 11.93 11.82 -5.57
C TYR A 206 12.23 12.73 -6.76
N LEU A 207 11.68 13.94 -6.80
CA LEU A 207 12.03 14.96 -7.80
C LEU A 207 13.48 15.41 -7.69
N GLY A 208 14.14 15.18 -6.55
CA GLY A 208 15.57 15.42 -6.35
C GLY A 208 16.47 14.24 -6.73
N LYS A 209 15.92 13.03 -6.94
CA LYS A 209 16.73 11.87 -7.33
C LYS A 209 17.18 12.03 -8.78
N GLN A 210 18.49 11.95 -9.01
CA GLN A 210 19.11 12.37 -10.28
C GLN A 210 18.52 11.69 -11.53
N ALA A 211 18.17 10.40 -11.45
CA ALA A 211 17.52 9.71 -12.57
C ALA A 211 16.10 10.25 -12.87
N VAL A 212 15.30 10.52 -11.84
CA VAL A 212 13.94 11.09 -11.98
C VAL A 212 14.01 12.55 -12.44
N ALA A 213 14.85 13.34 -11.81
CA ALA A 213 15.13 14.74 -12.16
C ALA A 213 15.59 14.90 -13.62
N HIS A 214 16.18 13.87 -14.21
CA HIS A 214 16.69 13.89 -15.57
C HIS A 214 15.69 13.40 -16.63
N ILE A 215 14.51 12.89 -16.27
CA ILE A 215 13.50 12.44 -17.24
C ILE A 215 13.14 13.56 -18.22
N LEU A 216 12.78 14.75 -17.72
CA LEU A 216 12.41 15.88 -18.57
C LEU A 216 13.59 16.42 -19.41
N PRO A 217 14.77 16.73 -18.84
CA PRO A 217 15.93 17.11 -19.63
C PRO A 217 16.32 16.06 -20.68
N PHE A 218 16.25 14.78 -20.36
CA PHE A 218 16.53 13.70 -21.31
C PHE A 218 15.57 13.74 -22.49
N ARG A 219 14.26 13.88 -22.22
CA ARG A 219 13.23 13.97 -23.27
C ARG A 219 13.47 15.17 -24.19
N ASP A 220 13.80 16.33 -23.62
CA ASP A 220 14.08 17.56 -24.37
C ASP A 220 15.35 17.47 -25.22
N GLN A 221 16.46 16.99 -24.64
CA GLN A 221 17.76 16.84 -25.32
C GLN A 221 17.73 15.80 -26.44
N ASN A 222 16.87 14.78 -26.30
CA ASN A 222 16.73 13.69 -27.26
C ASN A 222 15.45 13.83 -28.11
N ARG A 223 14.83 15.02 -28.15
CA ARG A 223 13.55 15.28 -28.83
C ARG A 223 13.53 14.75 -30.28
N GLN A 224 14.62 14.96 -31.04
CA GLN A 224 14.73 14.51 -32.43
C GLN A 224 14.56 12.99 -32.61
N PHE A 225 14.97 12.19 -31.62
CA PHE A 225 14.85 10.73 -31.65
C PHE A 225 13.57 10.25 -31.00
N LEU A 226 13.12 10.94 -29.94
CA LEU A 226 11.99 10.51 -29.12
C LEU A 226 10.64 10.88 -29.71
N ASP A 227 10.45 12.08 -30.27
CA ASP A 227 9.14 12.53 -30.76
C ASP A 227 8.43 11.53 -31.71
N PRO A 228 9.13 10.88 -32.67
CA PRO A 228 8.52 9.90 -33.55
C PRO A 228 8.05 8.62 -32.83
N ILE A 229 8.69 8.23 -31.73
CA ILE A 229 8.48 6.94 -31.05
C ILE A 229 7.84 7.06 -29.66
N TRP A 230 7.72 8.26 -29.10
CA TRP A 230 7.18 8.50 -27.75
C TRP A 230 5.65 8.64 -27.78
N ASN A 231 4.97 7.59 -28.25
CA ASN A 231 3.53 7.55 -28.44
C ASN A 231 2.99 6.12 -28.48
N ARG A 232 1.66 5.98 -28.43
CA ARG A 232 0.90 4.71 -28.43
C ARG A 232 1.20 3.76 -29.58
N HIS A 233 1.71 4.24 -30.72
CA HIS A 233 2.02 3.37 -31.85
C HIS A 233 3.31 2.58 -31.63
N HIS A 234 4.20 3.06 -30.76
CA HIS A 234 5.55 2.56 -30.56
C HIS A 234 5.81 2.12 -29.13
N VAL A 235 5.25 2.79 -28.12
CA VAL A 235 5.34 2.36 -26.72
C VAL A 235 4.33 1.23 -26.49
N GLU A 236 4.81 0.14 -25.91
CA GLU A 236 4.01 -1.00 -25.49
C GLU A 236 3.37 -0.74 -24.14
N ARG A 237 4.19 -0.37 -23.15
CA ARG A 237 3.78 -0.06 -21.78
C ARG A 237 4.86 0.71 -21.04
N VAL A 238 4.47 1.25 -19.90
CA VAL A 238 5.36 1.95 -18.96
C VAL A 238 5.26 1.28 -17.60
N GLU A 239 6.39 1.07 -16.94
CA GLU A 239 6.50 0.50 -15.61
C GLU A 239 7.23 1.49 -14.70
N ILE A 240 6.62 1.89 -13.59
CA ILE A 240 7.21 2.76 -12.58
C ILE A 240 7.16 2.02 -11.26
N VAL A 241 8.33 1.58 -10.78
CA VAL A 241 8.44 0.61 -9.69
C VAL A 241 9.34 1.15 -8.59
N LEU A 242 8.90 0.99 -7.34
CA LEU A 242 9.71 1.20 -6.15
C LEU A 242 9.51 0.06 -5.14
N LYS A 243 10.51 -0.79 -4.98
CA LYS A 243 10.49 -1.89 -4.03
C LYS A 243 11.39 -1.58 -2.84
N GLU A 244 10.94 -1.95 -1.65
CA GLU A 244 11.73 -1.83 -0.42
C GLU A 244 11.81 -3.18 0.31
N THR A 245 13.01 -3.55 0.74
CA THR A 245 13.22 -4.73 1.61
C THR A 245 12.83 -4.46 3.06
N VAL A 246 12.81 -3.20 3.48
CA VAL A 246 12.50 -2.79 4.86
C VAL A 246 10.98 -2.85 5.07
N ASP A 247 10.57 -3.27 6.27
CA ASP A 247 9.18 -3.29 6.70
C ASP A 247 8.73 -1.92 7.26
N ALA A 248 7.53 -1.84 7.83
CA ALA A 248 6.99 -0.63 8.44
C ALA A 248 7.29 -0.50 9.95
N LYS A 249 8.09 -1.41 10.52
CA LYS A 249 8.37 -1.44 11.97
C LYS A 249 9.01 -0.13 12.44
N GLY A 250 8.59 0.36 13.59
CA GLY A 250 8.99 1.64 14.18
C GLY A 250 8.32 2.86 13.55
N ARG A 251 7.49 2.67 12.51
CA ARG A 251 6.72 3.73 11.83
C ARG A 251 5.25 3.36 11.62
N THR A 252 4.76 2.34 12.31
CA THR A 252 3.37 1.84 12.17
C THR A 252 2.33 2.93 12.46
N SER A 253 2.58 3.82 13.42
CA SER A 253 1.65 4.93 13.75
C SER A 253 1.36 5.84 12.57
N PHE A 254 2.39 6.12 11.76
CA PHE A 254 2.27 6.83 10.50
C PHE A 254 1.73 5.91 9.42
N TYR A 255 2.34 4.74 9.21
CA TYR A 255 2.02 3.90 8.06
C TYR A 255 0.57 3.40 8.07
N GLU A 256 0.00 3.14 9.25
CA GLU A 256 -1.39 2.69 9.41
C GLU A 256 -2.44 3.72 8.97
N GLN A 257 -2.08 5.00 8.94
CA GLN A 257 -2.97 6.05 8.46
C GLN A 257 -2.81 6.29 6.94
N TYR A 258 -1.64 5.99 6.38
CA TYR A 258 -1.31 6.36 5.01
C TYR A 258 -1.36 5.18 4.03
N GLY A 259 -0.76 4.05 4.40
CA GLY A 259 -0.53 2.91 3.52
C GLY A 259 0.39 3.24 2.33
N VAL A 260 0.71 2.22 1.54
CA VAL A 260 1.67 2.35 0.43
C VAL A 260 1.21 3.33 -0.65
N ILE A 261 -0.10 3.45 -0.88
CA ILE A 261 -0.66 4.31 -1.93
C ILE A 261 -0.38 5.78 -1.61
N ARG A 262 -0.71 6.23 -0.40
CA ARG A 262 -0.46 7.63 -0.01
C ARG A 262 1.02 7.89 0.26
N ASP A 263 1.76 6.90 0.77
CA ASP A 263 3.18 7.09 1.08
C ASP A 263 4.05 7.20 -0.17
N VAL A 264 3.73 6.46 -1.25
CA VAL A 264 4.61 6.35 -2.44
C VAL A 264 3.89 6.58 -3.76
N LEU A 265 2.76 5.93 -4.02
CA LEU A 265 2.16 5.95 -5.36
C LEU A 265 1.60 7.34 -5.70
N GLN A 266 0.84 7.93 -4.79
CA GLN A 266 0.14 9.22 -4.96
C GLN A 266 1.09 10.39 -5.22
N ASN A 267 2.31 10.30 -4.68
CA ASN A 267 3.34 11.32 -4.82
C ASN A 267 4.46 10.84 -5.75
N HIS A 268 5.46 10.12 -5.25
CA HIS A 268 6.72 9.81 -5.91
C HIS A 268 6.57 9.21 -7.31
N LEU A 269 5.73 8.17 -7.44
CA LEU A 269 5.58 7.48 -8.72
C LEU A 269 4.69 8.26 -9.70
N THR A 270 3.69 8.97 -9.18
CA THR A 270 2.83 9.85 -9.97
C THR A 270 3.63 11.02 -10.55
N GLU A 271 4.55 11.61 -9.78
CA GLU A 271 5.44 12.66 -10.26
C GLU A 271 6.32 12.20 -11.44
N ALA A 272 6.90 11.00 -11.32
CA ALA A 272 7.65 10.37 -12.40
C ALA A 272 6.78 10.07 -13.63
N LEU A 273 5.53 9.62 -13.43
CA LEU A 273 4.56 9.40 -14.50
C LEU A 273 4.27 10.70 -15.24
N MET A 274 4.09 11.81 -14.52
CA MET A 274 3.81 13.10 -15.13
C MET A 274 4.97 13.60 -15.98
N PHE A 275 6.21 13.52 -15.50
CA PHE A 275 7.40 13.86 -16.29
C PHE A 275 7.55 13.00 -17.56
N LEU A 276 7.05 11.77 -17.53
CA LEU A 276 7.07 10.88 -18.67
C LEU A 276 5.98 11.23 -19.71
N THR A 277 4.78 11.54 -19.23
CA THR A 277 3.55 11.57 -20.05
C THR A 277 3.18 12.95 -20.54
N MET A 278 3.52 14.02 -19.81
CA MET A 278 3.20 15.39 -20.21
C MET A 278 3.80 15.73 -21.58
N GLU A 279 3.11 16.59 -22.33
CA GLU A 279 3.72 17.24 -23.50
C GLU A 279 4.92 18.09 -23.06
N LEU A 280 5.97 18.13 -23.88
CA LEU A 280 7.07 19.05 -23.61
C LEU A 280 6.63 20.46 -24.01
N PRO A 281 6.69 21.46 -23.11
CA PRO A 281 6.41 22.84 -23.47
C PRO A 281 7.40 23.35 -24.51
N ALA A 282 6.98 24.39 -25.24
CA ALA A 282 7.84 25.06 -26.22
C ALA A 282 9.08 25.65 -25.55
N ASN A 283 8.95 26.17 -24.32
CA ASN A 283 10.05 26.68 -23.54
C ASN A 283 10.24 25.91 -22.22
N MET A 284 11.13 24.92 -22.25
CA MET A 284 11.53 24.12 -21.08
C MET A 284 12.20 24.91 -19.95
N SER A 285 12.66 26.15 -20.21
CA SER A 285 13.29 26.98 -19.17
C SER A 285 12.29 27.76 -18.32
N ARG A 286 11.00 27.78 -18.70
CA ARG A 286 9.93 28.46 -17.95
C ARG A 286 9.18 27.44 -17.09
N ALA A 287 9.33 27.56 -15.77
CA ALA A 287 8.72 26.65 -14.82
C ALA A 287 7.19 26.62 -14.94
N GLU A 288 6.55 27.75 -15.24
CA GLU A 288 5.09 27.84 -15.40
C GLU A 288 4.59 26.99 -16.57
N GLU A 289 5.29 26.97 -17.71
CA GLU A 289 4.89 26.16 -18.87
C GLU A 289 5.04 24.66 -18.59
N VAL A 290 6.08 24.27 -17.85
CA VAL A 290 6.30 22.89 -17.39
C VAL A 290 5.17 22.46 -16.45
N LEU A 291 4.85 23.28 -15.45
CA LEU A 291 3.80 23.01 -14.46
C LEU A 291 2.40 22.96 -15.10
N GLN A 292 2.14 23.77 -16.12
CA GLN A 292 0.89 23.74 -16.87
C GLN A 292 0.75 22.47 -17.73
N SER A 293 1.83 22.06 -18.40
CA SER A 293 1.85 20.82 -19.20
C SER A 293 1.63 19.59 -18.32
N LYS A 294 2.19 19.62 -17.11
CA LYS A 294 1.96 18.63 -16.07
C LYS A 294 0.49 18.56 -15.64
N LEU A 295 -0.14 19.71 -15.38
CA LEU A 295 -1.56 19.78 -15.02
C LEU A 295 -2.47 19.23 -16.14
N GLN A 296 -2.17 19.54 -17.40
CA GLN A 296 -2.88 18.98 -18.55
C GLN A 296 -2.73 17.45 -18.65
N ALA A 297 -1.55 16.91 -18.31
CA ALA A 297 -1.33 15.47 -18.27
C ALA A 297 -2.22 14.80 -17.23
N PHE A 298 -2.33 15.35 -16.01
CA PHE A 298 -3.26 14.87 -14.99
C PHE A 298 -4.71 14.84 -15.47
N GLN A 299 -5.16 15.92 -16.12
CA GLN A 299 -6.52 16.02 -16.65
C GLN A 299 -6.85 14.96 -17.72
N SER A 300 -5.82 14.37 -18.34
CA SER A 300 -5.98 13.32 -19.34
C SER A 300 -5.97 11.90 -18.78
N LEU A 301 -5.74 11.71 -17.48
CA LEU A 301 -5.75 10.39 -16.86
C LEU A 301 -7.19 9.89 -16.69
N GLN A 302 -7.42 8.61 -16.98
CA GLN A 302 -8.69 7.96 -16.71
C GLN A 302 -8.87 7.73 -15.20
N GLY A 303 -10.09 7.91 -14.70
CA GLY A 303 -10.39 7.71 -13.27
C GLY A 303 -10.04 6.29 -12.79
N LEU A 304 -9.59 6.18 -11.53
CA LEU A 304 -9.24 4.92 -10.92
C LEU A 304 -10.39 4.35 -10.08
N GLU A 305 -10.61 3.06 -10.21
CA GLU A 305 -11.58 2.29 -9.43
C GLU A 305 -10.90 1.06 -8.82
N LYS A 306 -11.61 0.31 -7.98
CA LYS A 306 -11.05 -0.86 -7.27
C LYS A 306 -10.37 -1.89 -8.19
N ASN A 307 -10.86 -2.06 -9.42
CA ASN A 307 -10.30 -3.01 -10.39
C ASN A 307 -9.03 -2.49 -11.09
N SER A 308 -8.68 -1.22 -10.87
CA SER A 308 -7.42 -0.62 -11.29
C SER A 308 -6.25 -1.02 -10.40
N ALA A 309 -6.47 -1.70 -9.27
CA ALA A 309 -5.43 -2.00 -8.30
C ALA A 309 -5.49 -3.44 -7.76
N VAL A 310 -4.30 -4.02 -7.57
CA VAL A 310 -4.09 -5.19 -6.72
C VAL A 310 -3.41 -4.76 -5.43
N LEU A 311 -3.84 -5.31 -4.29
CA LEU A 311 -3.42 -4.87 -2.96
C LEU A 311 -2.91 -6.04 -2.14
N GLY A 312 -1.82 -5.82 -1.40
CA GLY A 312 -1.24 -6.82 -0.51
C GLY A 312 -0.81 -6.26 0.84
N GLN A 313 -0.68 -7.15 1.82
CA GLN A 313 -0.16 -6.84 3.15
C GLN A 313 0.83 -7.92 3.61
N TYR A 314 2.07 -7.55 3.95
CA TYR A 314 3.01 -8.52 4.51
C TYR A 314 2.50 -9.06 5.86
N GLN A 315 2.65 -10.37 6.07
CA GLN A 315 2.02 -11.10 7.18
C GLN A 315 2.36 -10.54 8.56
N ALA A 316 3.60 -10.11 8.77
CA ALA A 316 4.03 -9.54 10.06
C ALA A 316 3.45 -8.15 10.38
N TYR A 317 2.76 -7.49 9.44
CA TYR A 317 2.32 -6.11 9.64
C TYR A 317 1.24 -5.98 10.73
N ALA A 318 0.24 -6.87 10.74
CA ALA A 318 -0.84 -6.80 11.71
C ALA A 318 -0.34 -6.91 13.16
N SER A 319 0.60 -7.83 13.43
CA SER A 319 1.20 -7.98 14.75
C SER A 319 2.07 -6.78 15.15
N GLN A 320 2.80 -6.18 14.19
CA GLN A 320 3.55 -4.94 14.43
C GLN A 320 2.64 -3.78 14.83
N VAL A 321 1.48 -3.64 14.17
CA VAL A 321 0.49 -2.61 14.51
C VAL A 321 -0.10 -2.85 15.90
N GLN A 322 -0.43 -4.09 16.24
CA GLN A 322 -0.94 -4.45 17.57
C GLN A 322 0.09 -4.13 18.67
N GLU A 323 1.36 -4.50 18.47
CA GLU A 323 2.45 -4.27 19.43
C GLU A 323 2.74 -2.77 19.61
N GLU A 324 3.01 -2.05 18.51
CA GLU A 324 3.50 -0.67 18.57
C GLU A 324 2.40 0.35 18.91
N LEU A 325 1.15 0.09 18.48
CA LEU A 325 0.01 0.98 18.74
C LEU A 325 -0.87 0.51 19.90
N GLN A 326 -0.47 -0.57 20.59
CA GLN A 326 -1.21 -1.16 21.71
C GLN A 326 -2.69 -1.43 21.36
N LYS A 327 -2.93 -1.93 20.14
CA LYS A 327 -4.28 -2.30 19.70
C LYS A 327 -4.67 -3.65 20.28
N ALA A 328 -5.98 -3.89 20.39
CA ALA A 328 -6.50 -5.18 20.84
C ALA A 328 -6.08 -6.31 19.89
N GLN A 329 -6.03 -7.54 20.41
CA GLN A 329 -5.51 -8.70 19.68
C GLN A 329 -6.40 -9.12 18.49
N ASP A 330 -7.67 -8.68 18.49
CA ASP A 330 -8.66 -8.83 17.43
C ASP A 330 -8.67 -7.65 16.42
N TYR A 331 -7.78 -6.66 16.59
CA TYR A 331 -7.64 -5.57 15.64
C TYR A 331 -7.11 -6.07 14.29
N ILE A 332 -7.89 -5.86 13.24
CA ILE A 332 -7.54 -6.20 11.85
C ILE A 332 -7.18 -4.92 11.11
N SER A 333 -5.94 -4.84 10.64
CA SER A 333 -5.49 -3.74 9.78
C SER A 333 -5.92 -3.98 8.33
N THR A 334 -6.53 -2.95 7.73
CA THR A 334 -6.87 -2.91 6.30
C THR A 334 -5.88 -2.08 5.48
N THR A 335 -4.71 -1.76 6.04
CA THR A 335 -3.69 -0.94 5.39
C THR A 335 -2.87 -1.74 4.37
N PRO A 336 -2.88 -1.38 3.07
CA PRO A 336 -2.04 -2.05 2.08
C PRO A 336 -0.57 -1.68 2.29
N THR A 337 0.30 -2.69 2.36
CA THR A 337 1.76 -2.53 2.37
C THR A 337 2.41 -2.86 1.02
N PHE A 338 1.62 -3.37 0.06
CA PHE A 338 1.93 -3.50 -1.36
C PHE A 338 0.74 -3.05 -2.22
N ALA A 339 1.02 -2.38 -3.34
CA ALA A 339 0.02 -2.09 -4.36
C ALA A 339 0.64 -2.11 -5.76
N GLY A 340 -0.06 -2.74 -6.70
CA GLY A 340 0.16 -2.61 -8.14
C GLY A 340 -1.05 -1.93 -8.76
N VAL A 341 -0.86 -0.81 -9.46
CA VAL A 341 -1.94 0.02 -10.00
C VAL A 341 -1.75 0.20 -11.50
N LEU A 342 -2.80 -0.11 -12.26
CA LEU A 342 -2.90 0.14 -13.69
C LEU A 342 -3.58 1.49 -13.93
N ILE A 343 -2.91 2.33 -14.72
CA ILE A 343 -3.36 3.66 -15.10
C ILE A 343 -3.43 3.74 -16.62
N HIS A 344 -4.44 4.44 -17.13
CA HIS A 344 -4.61 4.77 -18.54
C HIS A 344 -4.81 6.27 -18.74
N SER A 345 -4.58 6.74 -19.96
CA SER A 345 -4.77 8.14 -20.36
C SER A 345 -5.59 8.22 -21.64
N ASP A 346 -6.52 9.19 -21.67
CA ASP A 346 -7.33 9.55 -22.84
C ASP A 346 -6.62 10.53 -23.78
N SER A 347 -5.37 10.88 -23.51
CA SER A 347 -4.58 11.70 -24.44
C SER A 347 -4.31 10.93 -25.73
N LEU A 348 -4.37 11.64 -26.88
CA LEU A 348 -4.09 11.04 -28.19
C LEU A 348 -2.71 10.37 -28.28
N ARG A 349 -1.73 10.89 -27.53
CA ARG A 349 -0.38 10.34 -27.46
C ARG A 349 -0.34 8.97 -26.78
N TRP A 350 -1.14 8.76 -25.74
CA TRP A 350 -1.02 7.63 -24.82
C TRP A 350 -2.21 6.69 -24.81
N GLU A 351 -3.28 6.97 -25.56
CA GLU A 351 -4.48 6.14 -25.62
C GLU A 351 -4.15 4.66 -25.87
N GLY A 352 -4.59 3.80 -24.95
CA GLY A 352 -4.38 2.35 -24.98
C GLY A 352 -3.00 1.86 -24.51
N VAL A 353 -2.09 2.75 -24.09
CA VAL A 353 -0.84 2.37 -23.43
C VAL A 353 -1.12 2.20 -21.93
N PRO A 354 -0.80 1.05 -21.32
CA PRO A 354 -0.90 0.86 -19.88
C PRO A 354 0.32 1.45 -19.16
N PHE A 355 0.05 2.17 -18.07
CA PHE A 355 1.04 2.63 -17.10
C PHE A 355 0.88 1.82 -15.81
N LEU A 356 1.90 1.05 -15.45
CA LEU A 356 1.92 0.23 -14.24
C LEU A 356 2.76 0.90 -13.17
N LEU A 357 2.11 1.32 -12.07
CA LEU A 357 2.78 1.81 -10.87
C LEU A 357 2.81 0.71 -9.83
N THR A 358 3.97 0.40 -9.25
CA THR A 358 4.08 -0.66 -8.24
C THR A 358 4.98 -0.22 -7.11
N SER A 359 4.50 -0.40 -5.88
CA SER A 359 5.33 -0.22 -4.69
C SER A 359 4.94 -1.18 -3.58
N GLY A 360 5.91 -1.50 -2.73
CA GLY A 360 5.64 -2.24 -1.50
C GLY A 360 6.83 -2.35 -0.56
N LYS A 361 6.52 -2.80 0.66
CA LYS A 361 7.49 -3.04 1.75
C LYS A 361 7.69 -4.53 1.99
N ALA A 362 8.77 -4.88 2.68
CA ALA A 362 9.16 -6.27 2.93
C ALA A 362 9.17 -7.09 1.61
N LEU A 363 9.74 -6.54 0.55
CA LEU A 363 9.91 -7.22 -0.73
C LEU A 363 11.29 -7.90 -0.83
N ASP A 364 11.47 -8.69 -1.87
CA ASP A 364 12.66 -9.49 -2.18
C ASP A 364 13.91 -8.65 -2.46
N GLU A 365 13.74 -7.43 -2.97
CA GLU A 365 14.84 -6.53 -3.28
C GLU A 365 14.46 -5.06 -3.01
N ARG A 366 15.50 -4.23 -2.92
CA ARG A 366 15.35 -2.78 -2.88
C ARG A 366 15.77 -2.24 -4.24
N VAL A 367 14.83 -1.70 -5.01
CA VAL A 367 15.09 -1.15 -6.35
C VAL A 367 14.06 -0.08 -6.68
N GLY A 368 14.47 0.95 -7.42
CA GLY A 368 13.56 1.92 -8.01
C GLY A 368 13.89 2.17 -9.47
N TYR A 369 12.88 2.19 -10.35
CA TYR A 369 13.08 2.49 -11.77
C TYR A 369 11.81 3.02 -12.46
N VAL A 370 12.02 3.76 -13.54
CA VAL A 370 11.00 4.09 -14.56
C VAL A 370 11.44 3.44 -15.86
N ARG A 371 10.62 2.58 -16.44
CA ARG A 371 10.94 1.81 -17.64
C ARG A 371 9.87 2.01 -18.70
N VAL A 372 10.31 2.40 -19.90
CA VAL A 372 9.48 2.51 -21.10
C VAL A 372 9.84 1.35 -22.02
N LEU A 373 8.88 0.45 -22.24
CA LEU A 373 9.04 -0.69 -23.13
C LEU A 373 8.40 -0.37 -24.49
N PHE A 374 9.15 -0.54 -25.57
CA PHE A 374 8.66 -0.32 -26.92
C PHE A 374 8.19 -1.62 -27.57
N LYS A 375 7.13 -1.51 -28.39
CA LYS A 375 6.55 -2.61 -29.16
C LYS A 375 7.59 -3.20 -30.10
N ASN A 376 7.72 -4.52 -30.05
CA ASN A 376 8.52 -5.26 -31.02
C ASN A 376 7.62 -5.85 -32.11
N ARG A 377 7.78 -5.39 -33.35
CA ARG A 377 7.02 -5.87 -34.52
C ARG A 377 7.84 -6.79 -35.44
N ALA A 378 9.08 -7.08 -35.06
CA ALA A 378 9.98 -7.87 -35.89
C ALA A 378 9.80 -9.37 -35.64
N TYR A 379 9.69 -10.14 -36.73
CA TYR A 379 9.74 -11.60 -36.69
C TYR A 379 11.15 -12.07 -37.02
N CYS A 380 11.87 -12.64 -36.05
CA CYS A 380 13.22 -13.13 -36.26
C CYS A 380 13.27 -14.62 -36.51
N THR A 381 13.93 -14.99 -37.61
CA THR A 381 14.23 -16.38 -37.98
C THR A 381 15.55 -16.89 -37.40
N GLN A 382 16.41 -15.99 -36.92
CA GLN A 382 17.70 -16.34 -36.31
C GLN A 382 17.56 -16.66 -34.81
N SER A 383 18.42 -17.57 -34.35
CA SER A 383 18.60 -17.90 -32.93
C SER A 383 18.90 -16.66 -32.11
N GLU A 384 18.37 -16.59 -30.89
CA GLU A 384 18.57 -15.46 -29.96
C GLU A 384 20.04 -15.18 -29.67
N THR A 385 20.85 -16.23 -29.58
CA THR A 385 22.29 -16.16 -29.30
C THR A 385 23.11 -15.47 -30.39
N LEU A 386 22.57 -15.34 -31.61
CA LEU A 386 23.25 -14.72 -32.76
C LEU A 386 22.78 -13.28 -33.00
N ARG A 387 21.88 -12.74 -32.18
CA ARG A 387 21.32 -11.40 -32.36
C ARG A 387 22.29 -10.32 -31.88
N ASP A 388 22.71 -9.47 -32.81
CA ASP A 388 23.54 -8.29 -32.53
C ASP A 388 22.82 -7.25 -31.65
N ALA A 389 23.56 -6.56 -30.78
CA ALA A 389 23.01 -5.58 -29.85
C ALA A 389 22.50 -4.29 -30.51
N GLU A 390 23.17 -3.81 -31.56
CA GLU A 390 22.90 -2.52 -32.20
C GLU A 390 21.88 -2.65 -33.34
N HIS A 391 21.91 -3.74 -34.10
CA HIS A 391 21.14 -3.87 -35.33
C HIS A 391 19.91 -4.78 -35.20
N SER A 392 19.86 -5.64 -34.19
CA SER A 392 18.76 -6.60 -34.04
C SER A 392 17.47 -5.89 -33.67
N GLN A 393 16.48 -6.01 -34.55
CA GLN A 393 15.12 -5.52 -34.29
C GLN A 393 14.34 -6.39 -33.30
N CYS A 394 14.83 -7.59 -32.99
CA CYS A 394 14.12 -8.56 -32.15
C CYS A 394 14.53 -8.53 -30.68
N LYS A 395 15.62 -7.83 -30.36
CA LYS A 395 15.94 -7.51 -28.97
C LYS A 395 14.91 -6.50 -28.46
N ALA A 396 14.49 -6.67 -27.20
CA ALA A 396 13.58 -5.72 -26.57
C ALA A 396 14.19 -4.30 -26.63
N LYS A 397 13.34 -3.32 -26.91
CA LYS A 397 13.71 -1.91 -27.02
C LYS A 397 13.18 -1.19 -25.80
N GLN A 398 14.06 -0.60 -25.00
CA GLN A 398 13.70 -0.06 -23.70
C GLN A 398 14.50 1.20 -23.36
N ILE A 399 13.86 2.10 -22.63
CA ILE A 399 14.53 3.22 -21.95
C ILE A 399 14.23 3.08 -20.46
N ILE A 400 15.27 3.09 -19.63
CA ILE A 400 15.16 2.89 -18.19
C ILE A 400 15.86 4.04 -17.47
N PHE A 401 15.11 4.78 -16.66
CA PHE A 401 15.65 5.68 -15.65
C PHE A 401 15.73 4.90 -14.33
N TYR A 402 16.92 4.39 -14.05
CA TYR A 402 17.21 3.58 -12.88
C TYR A 402 17.50 4.50 -11.69
N ILE A 403 16.60 4.53 -10.72
CA ILE A 403 16.62 5.46 -9.59
C ILE A 403 17.74 5.11 -8.61
N GLY A 404 18.04 3.82 -8.43
CA GLY A 404 19.15 3.33 -7.61
C GLY A 404 18.88 1.98 -6.94
N HIS A 405 19.86 1.50 -6.17
CA HIS A 405 19.88 0.18 -5.52
C HIS A 405 19.82 -0.98 -6.52
N GLY A 406 19.28 -2.15 -6.14
CA GLY A 406 19.24 -3.36 -6.96
C GLY A 406 20.60 -3.73 -7.57
N ALA A 407 20.55 -4.26 -8.80
CA ALA A 407 21.71 -4.78 -9.51
C ALA A 407 22.79 -3.73 -9.85
N LEU A 408 22.41 -2.50 -10.21
CA LEU A 408 23.38 -1.46 -10.57
C LEU A 408 23.95 -0.71 -9.36
N ASN A 409 23.21 -0.66 -8.25
CA ASN A 409 23.54 0.05 -7.01
C ASN A 409 23.90 1.55 -7.16
N THR A 410 23.75 2.13 -8.35
CA THR A 410 23.95 3.56 -8.65
C THR A 410 22.80 4.04 -9.56
N PRO A 411 22.39 5.31 -9.47
CA PRO A 411 21.45 5.88 -10.44
C PRO A 411 22.02 5.80 -11.86
N ALA A 412 21.17 5.50 -12.84
CA ALA A 412 21.59 5.39 -14.22
C ALA A 412 20.45 5.68 -15.22
N VAL A 413 20.81 6.03 -16.44
CA VAL A 413 19.92 6.04 -17.61
C VAL A 413 20.43 4.99 -18.59
N LEU A 414 19.58 4.03 -18.94
CA LEU A 414 19.89 2.95 -19.87
C LEU A 414 19.00 3.10 -21.11
N VAL A 415 19.61 3.08 -22.28
CA VAL A 415 18.91 3.10 -23.57
C VAL A 415 19.38 1.91 -24.39
N SER A 416 18.47 1.03 -24.83
CA SER A 416 18.84 -0.12 -25.66
C SER A 416 19.59 0.35 -26.92
N ARG A 417 20.68 -0.33 -27.26
CA ARG A 417 21.54 0.03 -28.39
C ARG A 417 20.84 0.01 -29.74
N ASN A 418 19.81 -0.82 -29.88
CA ASN A 418 18.95 -0.92 -31.06
C ASN A 418 17.80 0.13 -31.12
N LEU A 419 17.83 1.17 -30.26
CA LEU A 419 16.97 2.35 -30.35
C LEU A 419 17.72 3.54 -30.96
N PHE A 420 18.57 4.19 -30.15
CA PHE A 420 19.43 5.30 -30.55
C PHE A 420 20.49 5.53 -29.47
N ARG A 421 21.62 6.15 -29.84
CA ARG A 421 22.59 6.63 -28.87
C ARG A 421 22.09 7.95 -28.26
N PRO A 422 21.84 8.02 -26.94
CA PRO A 422 21.30 9.23 -26.33
C PRO A 422 22.35 10.34 -26.27
N VAL A 423 21.88 11.57 -26.44
CA VAL A 423 22.62 12.80 -26.12
C VAL A 423 22.52 13.04 -24.63
N MET A 424 23.67 13.11 -23.96
CA MET A 424 23.80 13.30 -22.51
C MET A 424 24.82 14.40 -22.21
N PRO A 425 24.59 15.26 -21.20
CA PRO A 425 25.51 16.34 -20.86
C PRO A 425 26.75 15.82 -20.10
N GLU A 426 27.91 15.82 -20.76
CA GLU A 426 29.19 15.27 -20.26
C GLU A 426 29.63 15.82 -18.89
N SER A 427 29.23 17.05 -18.56
CA SER A 427 29.54 17.68 -17.27
C SER A 427 28.83 17.05 -16.07
N SER A 428 27.74 16.32 -16.31
CA SER A 428 26.89 15.77 -15.24
C SER A 428 26.60 14.27 -15.39
N TRP A 429 26.75 13.71 -16.59
CA TRP A 429 26.57 12.29 -16.88
C TRP A 429 27.77 11.75 -17.64
N ARG A 430 28.22 10.54 -17.29
CA ARG A 430 29.30 9.81 -17.95
C ARG A 430 28.79 8.46 -18.45
N GLU A 431 29.23 8.07 -19.64
CA GLU A 431 28.96 6.72 -20.16
C GLU A 431 29.79 5.71 -19.35
N ALA A 432 29.10 4.71 -18.79
CA ALA A 432 29.73 3.60 -18.09
C ALA A 432 30.03 2.47 -19.07
N VAL A 433 31.23 1.91 -19.00
CA VAL A 433 31.59 0.71 -19.77
C VAL A 433 30.93 -0.49 -19.09
N GLY A 434 30.00 -1.15 -19.78
CA GLY A 434 29.20 -2.23 -19.20
C GLY A 434 30.06 -3.41 -18.73
N GLN A 435 29.78 -3.92 -17.53
CA GLN A 435 30.19 -5.26 -17.13
C GLN A 435 29.37 -6.28 -17.94
N SER A 436 30.04 -7.17 -18.68
CA SER A 436 29.39 -8.08 -19.63
C SER A 436 28.38 -9.04 -18.99
N ASP A 437 28.55 -9.35 -17.70
CA ASP A 437 27.84 -10.45 -17.06
C ASP A 437 26.53 -10.01 -16.39
N LEU A 438 26.36 -8.71 -16.15
CA LEU A 438 25.17 -8.17 -15.49
C LEU A 438 24.00 -8.10 -16.47
N HIS A 439 22.86 -8.66 -16.10
CA HIS A 439 21.62 -8.60 -16.89
C HIS A 439 20.61 -7.68 -16.23
N ILE A 440 20.04 -6.77 -17.03
CA ILE A 440 19.01 -5.82 -16.61
C ILE A 440 17.80 -6.01 -17.52
N PHE A 441 16.67 -6.38 -16.92
CA PHE A 441 15.40 -6.67 -17.61
C PHE A 441 15.53 -7.66 -18.79
N GLY A 442 16.28 -8.73 -18.58
CA GLY A 442 16.44 -9.82 -19.56
C GLY A 442 17.45 -9.54 -20.68
N GLN A 443 18.20 -8.44 -20.62
CA GLN A 443 19.27 -8.13 -21.57
C GLN A 443 20.60 -7.90 -20.83
N PRO A 444 21.74 -8.34 -21.38
CA PRO A 444 23.04 -8.03 -20.80
C PRO A 444 23.26 -6.52 -20.84
N LEU A 445 24.02 -5.99 -19.88
CA LEU A 445 24.30 -4.56 -19.78
C LEU A 445 24.99 -4.00 -21.03
N SER A 446 25.73 -4.84 -21.76
CA SER A 446 26.36 -4.52 -23.05
C SER A 446 25.34 -4.16 -24.15
N ASP A 447 24.07 -4.58 -24.03
CA ASP A 447 23.00 -4.23 -24.97
C ASP A 447 22.45 -2.81 -24.76
N TYR A 448 22.96 -2.07 -23.76
CA TYR A 448 22.56 -0.71 -23.46
C TYR A 448 23.69 0.30 -23.66
N TYR A 449 23.31 1.53 -23.99
CA TYR A 449 24.09 2.71 -23.62
C TYR A 449 23.75 3.06 -22.18
N VAL A 450 24.73 3.02 -21.27
CA VAL A 450 24.54 3.21 -19.83
C VAL A 450 25.20 4.50 -19.41
N TYR A 451 24.44 5.41 -18.82
CA TYR A 451 24.95 6.67 -18.30
C TYR A 451 24.68 6.77 -16.81
N SER A 452 25.72 7.08 -16.04
CA SER A 452 25.61 7.34 -14.59
C SER A 452 26.02 8.77 -14.28
N PRO A 453 25.52 9.36 -13.18
CA PRO A 453 25.96 10.67 -12.76
C PRO A 453 27.48 10.72 -12.56
N VAL A 454 28.11 11.81 -12.98
CA VAL A 454 29.53 12.06 -12.69
C VAL A 454 29.75 12.19 -11.18
N LYS A 455 28.80 12.87 -10.51
CA LYS A 455 28.75 13.04 -9.06
C LYS A 455 27.39 12.64 -8.54
N GLU A 456 27.35 11.70 -7.61
CA GLU A 456 26.13 11.35 -6.88
C GLU A 456 25.79 12.47 -5.89
N ARG A 457 24.53 12.89 -5.89
CA ARG A 457 24.00 13.88 -4.95
C ARG A 457 22.76 13.32 -4.26
N ASP A 458 22.67 13.57 -2.96
CA ASP A 458 21.42 13.31 -2.23
C ASP A 458 20.29 14.19 -2.78
N ALA A 459 19.07 13.65 -2.75
CA ALA A 459 17.89 14.31 -3.27
C ALA A 459 17.64 15.67 -2.62
N TYR A 460 17.83 15.78 -1.30
CA TYR A 460 17.61 17.04 -0.60
C TYR A 460 18.67 18.08 -0.97
N SER A 461 19.91 17.68 -1.22
CA SER A 461 20.94 18.61 -1.72
C SER A 461 20.56 19.22 -3.08
N VAL A 462 19.97 18.41 -3.97
CA VAL A 462 19.45 18.89 -5.27
C VAL A 462 18.28 19.86 -5.06
N LEU A 463 17.30 19.48 -4.26
CA LEU A 463 16.10 20.30 -4.05
C LEU A 463 16.38 21.59 -3.29
N ILE A 464 17.25 21.58 -2.27
CA ILE A 464 17.66 22.80 -1.55
C ILE A 464 18.34 23.80 -2.50
N SER A 465 19.17 23.31 -3.42
CA SER A 465 19.74 24.16 -4.47
C SER A 465 18.66 24.73 -5.39
N ASN A 466 17.67 23.93 -5.78
CA ASN A 466 16.55 24.38 -6.60
C ASN A 466 15.65 25.41 -5.88
N ILE A 467 15.44 25.25 -4.57
CA ILE A 467 14.75 26.26 -3.72
C ILE A 467 15.52 27.57 -3.78
N TYR A 468 16.83 27.55 -3.58
CA TYR A 468 17.68 28.74 -3.64
C TYR A 468 17.64 29.43 -5.02
N HIS A 469 17.53 28.68 -6.11
CA HIS A 469 17.43 29.22 -7.46
C HIS A 469 15.98 29.48 -7.94
N ALA A 470 14.97 29.36 -7.07
CA ALA A 470 13.54 29.48 -7.41
C ALA A 470 13.07 28.58 -8.57
N ARG A 471 13.62 27.38 -8.68
CA ARG A 471 13.24 26.38 -9.69
C ARG A 471 11.95 25.65 -9.31
N LYS A 472 10.82 26.32 -9.54
CA LYS A 472 9.47 25.84 -9.16
C LYS A 472 9.03 24.55 -9.87
N ASP A 473 9.62 24.23 -11.01
CA ASP A 473 9.37 23.02 -11.80
C ASP A 473 9.76 21.72 -11.08
N PHE A 474 10.50 21.80 -9.97
CA PHE A 474 10.87 20.67 -9.11
C PHE A 474 10.00 20.54 -7.85
N PHE A 475 8.91 21.30 -7.73
CA PHE A 475 8.05 21.34 -6.54
C PHE A 475 6.58 21.23 -6.91
N ILE A 476 5.78 20.76 -5.96
CA ILE A 476 4.36 20.54 -6.20
C ILE A 476 3.59 21.85 -5.95
N THR A 477 2.90 22.34 -6.98
CA THR A 477 1.97 23.47 -6.82
C THR A 477 0.65 23.03 -6.22
N THR A 478 -0.12 23.97 -5.66
CA THR A 478 -1.47 23.69 -5.14
C THR A 478 -2.34 23.01 -6.20
N GLU A 479 -2.37 23.52 -7.44
CA GLU A 479 -3.18 22.94 -8.52
C GLU A 479 -2.77 21.51 -8.87
N ASN A 480 -1.46 21.25 -9.02
CA ASN A 480 -0.95 19.90 -9.30
C ASN A 480 -1.21 18.93 -8.14
N LEU A 481 -1.11 19.39 -6.89
CA LEU A 481 -1.43 18.60 -5.72
C LEU A 481 -2.91 18.18 -5.72
N LEU A 482 -3.81 19.13 -5.94
CA LEU A 482 -5.25 18.86 -5.97
C LEU A 482 -5.64 17.98 -7.17
N ALA A 483 -4.98 18.15 -8.31
CA ALA A 483 -5.17 17.27 -9.47
C ALA A 483 -4.73 15.82 -9.15
N SER A 484 -3.58 15.64 -8.50
CA SER A 484 -3.13 14.32 -8.03
C SER A 484 -4.14 13.70 -7.06
N TRP A 485 -4.60 14.44 -6.05
CA TRP A 485 -5.60 13.90 -5.12
C TRP A 485 -6.95 13.62 -5.77
N GLY A 486 -7.40 14.46 -6.69
CA GLY A 486 -8.62 14.22 -7.47
C GLY A 486 -8.57 12.94 -8.29
N PHE A 487 -7.37 12.53 -8.72
CA PHE A 487 -7.12 11.28 -9.41
C PHE A 487 -7.05 10.06 -8.46
N TRP A 488 -6.38 10.19 -7.30
CA TRP A 488 -6.14 9.07 -6.38
C TRP A 488 -7.26 8.81 -5.35
N THR A 489 -7.99 9.83 -4.91
CA THR A 489 -9.06 9.69 -3.90
C THR A 489 -10.15 8.70 -4.31
N PRO A 490 -10.67 8.68 -5.55
CA PRO A 490 -11.67 7.70 -5.96
C PRO A 490 -11.21 6.24 -5.77
N LEU A 491 -9.94 5.94 -6.06
CA LEU A 491 -9.37 4.63 -5.81
C LEU A 491 -9.39 4.32 -4.31
N LEU A 492 -8.85 5.22 -3.48
CA LEU A 492 -8.75 5.06 -2.03
C LEU A 492 -10.12 4.77 -1.39
N ASP A 493 -11.16 5.47 -1.84
CA ASP A 493 -12.52 5.27 -1.36
C ASP A 493 -13.05 3.89 -1.76
N SER A 494 -12.84 3.50 -3.02
CA SER A 494 -13.32 2.23 -3.59
C SER A 494 -12.66 0.98 -3.00
N ILE A 495 -11.44 1.08 -2.48
CA ILE A 495 -10.67 -0.05 -1.93
C ILE A 495 -10.70 -0.14 -0.40
N SER A 496 -11.33 0.82 0.29
CA SER A 496 -11.35 0.92 1.77
C SER A 496 -11.80 -0.35 2.50
N HIS A 497 -12.59 -1.20 1.83
CA HIS A 497 -13.09 -2.48 2.34
C HIS A 497 -12.63 -3.70 1.52
N GLN A 498 -11.70 -3.52 0.59
CA GLN A 498 -11.18 -4.60 -0.24
C GLN A 498 -10.25 -5.50 0.59
N PRO A 499 -10.39 -6.84 0.50
CA PRO A 499 -9.45 -7.75 1.15
C PRO A 499 -8.05 -7.59 0.56
N LEU A 500 -7.05 -7.68 1.42
CA LEU A 500 -5.63 -7.59 1.05
C LEU A 500 -5.05 -8.99 0.88
N ARG A 501 -4.25 -9.20 -0.16
CA ARG A 501 -3.48 -10.44 -0.30
C ARG A 501 -2.34 -10.47 0.72
N LEU A 502 -2.36 -11.46 1.60
CA LEU A 502 -1.25 -11.66 2.53
C LEU A 502 -0.02 -12.22 1.81
N TYR A 503 1.16 -11.72 2.15
CA TYR A 503 2.44 -12.24 1.64
C TYR A 503 3.49 -12.38 2.76
N PRO A 504 4.36 -13.40 2.74
CA PRO A 504 5.30 -13.66 3.84
C PRO A 504 6.30 -12.52 4.08
N GLY A 505 6.81 -11.94 2.99
CA GLY A 505 7.88 -10.94 2.97
C GLY A 505 9.18 -11.49 2.38
N GLY A 506 9.98 -10.61 1.76
CA GLY A 506 11.27 -10.97 1.18
C GLY A 506 11.16 -11.90 -0.03
N VAL A 507 12.15 -12.78 -0.20
CA VAL A 507 12.23 -13.74 -1.32
C VAL A 507 11.13 -14.81 -1.26
N GLU A 508 10.51 -15.01 -0.09
CA GLU A 508 9.43 -15.98 0.12
C GLU A 508 8.12 -15.54 -0.55
N ASN A 509 8.02 -14.28 -0.99
CA ASN A 509 6.89 -13.78 -1.77
C ASN A 509 6.66 -14.57 -3.05
N GLN A 510 7.74 -15.10 -3.67
CA GLN A 510 7.70 -15.81 -4.95
C GLN A 510 6.81 -15.08 -5.97
N HIS A 511 5.74 -15.73 -6.44
CA HIS A 511 4.81 -15.21 -7.44
C HIS A 511 3.50 -14.68 -6.83
N LEU A 512 3.38 -14.60 -5.50
CA LEU A 512 2.13 -14.21 -4.82
C LEU A 512 1.68 -12.80 -5.18
N LEU A 513 2.63 -11.91 -5.45
CA LEU A 513 2.38 -10.52 -5.80
C LEU A 513 2.40 -10.28 -7.32
N ASP A 514 2.61 -11.31 -8.14
CA ASP A 514 2.55 -11.19 -9.59
C ASP A 514 1.10 -10.92 -10.00
N PHE A 515 0.90 -9.98 -10.93
CA PHE A 515 -0.41 -9.59 -11.42
C PHE A 515 -0.39 -9.37 -12.94
N GLU A 516 -1.54 -9.61 -13.56
CA GLU A 516 -1.77 -9.48 -14.98
C GLU A 516 -2.84 -8.43 -15.28
N MET A 517 -2.81 -7.94 -16.51
CA MET A 517 -3.81 -7.03 -17.03
C MET A 517 -4.85 -7.84 -17.83
N VAL A 518 -6.11 -7.77 -17.44
CA VAL A 518 -7.22 -8.47 -18.09
C VAL A 518 -8.29 -7.45 -18.47
N SER A 519 -8.51 -7.25 -19.77
CA SER A 519 -9.57 -6.35 -20.28
C SER A 519 -9.55 -4.91 -19.74
N GLY A 520 -8.37 -4.35 -19.44
CA GLY A 520 -8.22 -3.00 -18.89
C GLY A 520 -8.26 -2.92 -17.36
N GLU A 521 -8.37 -4.06 -16.69
CA GLU A 521 -8.29 -4.20 -15.23
C GLU A 521 -7.02 -4.96 -14.82
N VAL A 522 -6.71 -4.99 -13.53
CA VAL A 522 -5.63 -5.82 -12.97
C VAL A 522 -6.15 -6.85 -11.98
N ALA A 523 -5.56 -8.03 -12.05
CA ALA A 523 -5.80 -9.11 -11.09
C ALA A 523 -4.50 -9.87 -10.85
N PHE A 524 -4.34 -10.44 -9.66
CA PHE A 524 -3.17 -11.27 -9.40
C PHE A 524 -3.16 -12.51 -10.32
N THR A 525 -1.99 -12.87 -10.88
CA THR A 525 -1.82 -14.00 -11.82
C THR A 525 -2.12 -15.33 -11.15
N LEU A 526 -1.60 -15.49 -9.93
CA LEU A 526 -2.06 -16.54 -9.04
C LEU A 526 -3.45 -16.13 -8.56
N ALA A 527 -4.49 -16.76 -9.10
CA ALA A 527 -5.68 -17.03 -8.30
C ALA A 527 -5.18 -17.62 -6.97
N GLU A 528 -5.68 -17.13 -5.83
CA GLU A 528 -5.15 -17.50 -4.51
C GLU A 528 -4.73 -18.98 -4.49
N PRO A 529 -3.45 -19.28 -4.25
CA PRO A 529 -3.02 -20.66 -4.26
C PRO A 529 -3.80 -21.39 -3.17
N VAL A 530 -4.60 -22.36 -3.60
CA VAL A 530 -4.88 -23.57 -2.84
C VAL A 530 -3.51 -24.18 -2.55
N GLU A 531 -2.90 -23.81 -1.43
CA GLU A 531 -1.80 -24.60 -0.88
C GLU A 531 -2.37 -25.95 -0.43
N LEU A 532 -2.41 -26.89 -1.38
CA LEU A 532 -2.18 -28.29 -1.08
C LEU A 532 -0.78 -28.37 -0.45
N LEU A 533 -0.72 -28.30 0.88
CA LEU A 533 0.45 -28.68 1.65
C LEU A 533 0.94 -30.05 1.17
N ASN A 534 2.08 -30.04 0.50
CA ASN A 534 2.81 -31.22 0.11
C ASN A 534 3.34 -31.88 1.42
N PRO A 535 2.95 -33.13 1.77
CA PRO A 535 3.18 -33.68 3.12
C PRO A 535 4.63 -34.01 3.52
N ASN A 536 5.65 -33.55 2.78
CA ASN A 536 7.03 -34.05 2.90
C ASN A 536 8.11 -32.98 3.13
N ARG A 537 7.84 -31.90 3.88
CA ARG A 537 8.91 -31.15 4.56
C ARG A 537 8.58 -30.92 6.03
N LEU A 538 9.50 -31.39 6.88
CA LEU A 538 9.41 -31.51 8.33
C LEU A 538 9.64 -30.16 9.07
N MET A 539 8.63 -29.75 9.86
CA MET A 539 8.57 -29.26 11.27
C MET A 539 9.63 -28.27 11.83
N PRO A 540 9.23 -27.31 12.69
CA PRO A 540 9.02 -27.55 14.15
C PRO A 540 7.84 -26.72 14.75
N SER A 541 7.03 -27.09 15.76
CA SER A 541 6.98 -28.15 16.78
C SER A 541 5.58 -28.07 17.43
N ASP A 542 4.94 -29.24 17.64
CA ASP A 542 3.65 -29.51 18.33
C ASP A 542 2.43 -28.81 17.68
N TYR A 543 1.39 -29.47 17.14
CA TYR A 543 0.42 -30.34 17.81
C TYR A 543 -0.28 -31.26 16.78
N ARG A 544 -0.59 -32.50 17.19
CA ARG A 544 -1.25 -33.52 16.37
C ARG A 544 -2.76 -33.23 16.23
N THR A 545 -3.29 -33.18 15.01
CA THR A 545 -4.70 -33.53 14.76
C THR A 545 -4.89 -34.98 15.22
N ILE A 546 -5.57 -35.19 16.35
CA ILE A 546 -5.85 -36.55 16.82
C ILE A 546 -7.04 -37.07 16.01
N GLN A 547 -6.79 -37.73 14.89
CA GLN A 547 -7.81 -38.56 14.24
C GLN A 547 -8.20 -39.69 15.21
N SER A 548 -9.29 -39.46 15.93
CA SER A 548 -9.88 -40.38 16.90
C SER A 548 -11.34 -40.64 16.52
N LYS A 549 -12.04 -41.45 17.32
CA LYS A 549 -13.48 -41.65 17.16
C LYS A 549 -14.23 -40.90 18.27
N PHE A 550 -15.25 -40.14 17.90
CA PHE A 550 -16.25 -39.60 18.82
C PHE A 550 -17.58 -40.28 18.51
N ARG A 551 -18.17 -40.95 19.52
CA ARG A 551 -19.39 -41.77 19.34
C ARG A 551 -19.26 -42.74 18.14
N GLN A 552 -18.12 -43.45 18.07
CA GLN A 552 -17.77 -44.41 17.01
C GLN A 552 -17.58 -43.83 15.60
N SER A 553 -17.78 -42.52 15.42
CA SER A 553 -17.61 -41.79 14.16
C SER A 553 -16.29 -41.01 14.13
N PRO A 554 -15.70 -40.73 12.95
CA PRO A 554 -14.49 -39.91 12.86
C PRO A 554 -14.61 -38.57 13.59
N LEU A 555 -13.56 -38.23 14.34
CA LEU A 555 -13.38 -36.95 15.02
C LEU A 555 -12.19 -36.20 14.42
N VAL A 556 -12.43 -34.95 14.06
CA VAL A 556 -11.42 -33.93 13.76
C VAL A 556 -11.40 -32.95 14.93
N SER A 557 -10.24 -32.76 15.55
CA SER A 557 -10.05 -31.80 16.62
C SER A 557 -8.77 -30.99 16.43
N ALA A 558 -8.89 -29.68 16.67
CA ALA A 558 -7.83 -28.68 16.55
C ALA A 558 -8.26 -27.42 17.35
N TRP A 559 -7.46 -26.36 17.34
CA TRP A 559 -7.96 -25.06 17.82
C TRP A 559 -9.01 -24.52 16.85
N SER A 560 -9.84 -23.60 17.32
CA SER A 560 -11.05 -23.18 16.62
C SER A 560 -10.78 -22.67 15.20
N GLU A 561 -9.69 -21.91 14.98
CA GLU A 561 -9.33 -21.41 13.64
C GLU A 561 -8.91 -22.54 12.68
N GLU A 562 -8.02 -23.43 13.11
CA GLU A 562 -7.53 -24.56 12.32
C GLU A 562 -8.65 -25.54 12.01
N LEU A 563 -9.52 -25.80 12.99
CA LEU A 563 -10.68 -26.67 12.84
C LEU A 563 -11.64 -26.13 11.80
N ILE A 564 -11.90 -24.81 11.81
CA ILE A 564 -12.77 -24.16 10.83
C ILE A 564 -12.12 -24.18 9.44
N SER A 565 -10.81 -23.96 9.35
CA SER A 565 -10.10 -24.07 8.08
C SER A 565 -10.17 -25.48 7.50
N GLN A 566 -10.01 -26.50 8.34
CA GLN A 566 -10.11 -27.90 7.93
C GLN A 566 -11.56 -28.25 7.50
N LEU A 567 -12.55 -27.86 8.29
CA LEU A 567 -13.96 -28.08 7.97
C LEU A 567 -14.35 -27.42 6.64
N ALA A 568 -13.94 -26.17 6.41
CA ALA A 568 -14.23 -25.47 5.16
C ALA A 568 -13.61 -26.17 3.94
N SER A 569 -12.36 -26.65 4.09
CA SER A 569 -11.67 -27.45 3.06
C SER A 569 -12.38 -28.78 2.77
N ASP A 570 -12.85 -29.48 3.81
CA ASP A 570 -13.56 -30.74 3.65
C ASP A 570 -14.94 -30.56 2.99
N ILE A 571 -15.64 -29.46 3.27
CA ILE A 571 -16.90 -29.10 2.59
C ILE A 571 -16.60 -28.77 1.12
N GLU A 572 -15.59 -27.95 0.81
CA GLU A 572 -15.22 -27.63 -0.57
C GLU A 572 -14.87 -28.89 -1.37
N LYS A 573 -14.04 -29.76 -0.79
CA LYS A 573 -13.64 -31.02 -1.42
C LYS A 573 -14.85 -31.92 -1.71
N THR A 574 -15.80 -31.97 -0.78
CA THR A 574 -17.06 -32.71 -0.97
C THR A 574 -17.91 -32.07 -2.07
N ALA A 575 -18.01 -30.74 -2.09
CA ALA A 575 -18.75 -29.99 -3.10
C ALA A 575 -18.17 -30.24 -4.50
N SER A 576 -16.87 -30.02 -4.69
CA SER A 576 -16.16 -30.20 -5.96
C SER A 576 -16.26 -31.63 -6.48
N ARG A 577 -16.10 -32.63 -5.60
CA ARG A 577 -16.25 -34.04 -5.98
C ARG A 577 -17.67 -34.36 -6.44
N THR A 578 -18.66 -33.84 -5.73
CA THR A 578 -20.07 -34.11 -6.02
C THR A 578 -20.51 -33.41 -7.31
N VAL A 579 -20.18 -32.12 -7.48
CA VAL A 579 -20.45 -31.39 -8.72
C VAL A 579 -19.82 -32.07 -9.93
N ALA A 580 -18.60 -32.59 -9.81
CA ALA A 580 -17.96 -33.35 -10.89
C ALA A 580 -18.70 -34.65 -11.25
N GLN A 581 -19.45 -35.26 -10.33
CA GLN A 581 -20.15 -36.53 -10.52
C GLN A 581 -21.62 -36.35 -10.94
N SER A 582 -22.34 -35.42 -10.30
CA SER A 582 -23.79 -35.23 -10.46
C SER A 582 -24.17 -33.88 -11.08
N GLY A 583 -23.22 -32.97 -11.31
CA GLY A 583 -23.45 -31.64 -11.88
C GLY A 583 -24.03 -30.61 -10.91
N GLN A 584 -24.48 -31.04 -9.73
CA GLN A 584 -25.04 -30.23 -8.66
C GLN A 584 -24.62 -30.78 -7.30
N PHE A 585 -24.56 -29.91 -6.28
CA PHE A 585 -24.26 -30.24 -4.89
C PHE A 585 -25.31 -29.61 -3.96
N HIS A 586 -25.99 -30.41 -3.14
CA HIS A 586 -27.00 -29.94 -2.19
C HIS A 586 -26.45 -29.87 -0.77
N LEU A 587 -26.19 -28.65 -0.30
CA LEU A 587 -25.63 -28.32 1.00
C LEU A 587 -26.71 -27.78 1.94
N ALA A 588 -26.98 -28.48 3.04
CA ALA A 588 -27.89 -28.00 4.09
C ALA A 588 -27.10 -27.46 5.29
N LEU A 589 -27.41 -26.23 5.72
CA LEU A 589 -26.71 -25.51 6.78
C LEU A 589 -27.62 -25.24 7.98
N SER A 590 -27.18 -25.63 9.17
CA SER A 590 -27.79 -25.24 10.44
C SER A 590 -27.55 -23.77 10.74
N GLY A 591 -28.50 -23.15 11.44
CA GLY A 591 -28.34 -21.82 12.00
C GLY A 591 -27.56 -21.76 13.31
N GLY A 592 -27.62 -20.61 13.97
CA GLY A 592 -26.92 -20.33 15.23
C GLY A 592 -25.59 -19.61 15.08
N SER A 593 -24.88 -19.39 16.19
CA SER A 593 -23.62 -18.64 16.23
C SER A 593 -22.40 -19.45 15.82
N SER A 594 -22.38 -20.76 16.09
CA SER A 594 -21.25 -21.65 15.78
C SER A 594 -20.83 -21.69 14.30
N PRO A 595 -21.74 -21.73 13.31
CA PRO A 595 -21.33 -21.78 11.89
C PRO A 595 -20.95 -20.42 11.29
N VAL A 596 -21.12 -19.29 12.00
CA VAL A 596 -20.84 -17.95 11.45
C VAL A 596 -19.37 -17.81 11.02
N VAL A 597 -18.43 -18.30 11.83
CA VAL A 597 -16.99 -18.24 11.51
C VAL A 597 -16.67 -19.11 10.28
N LEU A 598 -17.37 -20.24 10.11
CA LEU A 598 -17.26 -21.08 8.92
C LEU A 598 -17.79 -20.36 7.68
N PHE A 599 -18.94 -19.67 7.77
CA PHE A 599 -19.50 -18.91 6.66
C PHE A 599 -18.53 -17.82 6.18
N GLN A 600 -17.92 -17.10 7.12
CA GLN A 600 -16.91 -16.10 6.82
C GLN A 600 -15.66 -16.74 6.18
N ARG A 601 -15.23 -17.92 6.66
CA ARG A 601 -14.11 -18.66 6.07
C ARG A 601 -14.38 -19.08 4.63
N LEU A 602 -15.54 -19.70 4.38
CA LEU A 602 -15.99 -20.12 3.05
C LEU A 602 -16.11 -18.93 2.08
N ALA A 603 -16.60 -17.78 2.57
CA ALA A 603 -16.71 -16.57 1.77
C ALA A 603 -15.36 -15.93 1.39
N ARG A 604 -14.37 -15.98 2.30
CA ARG A 604 -13.11 -15.22 2.16
C ARG A 604 -11.93 -16.02 1.65
N HIS A 605 -11.95 -17.35 1.76
CA HIS A 605 -10.76 -18.19 1.53
C HIS A 605 -11.02 -19.43 0.67
N HIS A 606 -12.25 -19.65 0.20
CA HIS A 606 -12.62 -20.83 -0.60
C HIS A 606 -13.20 -20.42 -1.96
N TYR A 607 -12.40 -19.71 -2.76
CA TYR A 607 -12.80 -19.17 -4.07
C TYR A 607 -13.04 -20.26 -5.14
N ALA A 608 -12.41 -21.43 -4.98
CA ALA A 608 -12.60 -22.58 -5.87
C ALA A 608 -13.88 -23.38 -5.58
N PHE A 609 -14.62 -23.02 -4.52
CA PHE A 609 -15.88 -23.66 -4.19
C PHE A 609 -16.88 -23.51 -5.35
N PRO A 610 -17.53 -24.59 -5.80
CA PRO A 610 -18.38 -24.58 -6.98
C PRO A 610 -19.77 -23.95 -6.71
N TRP A 611 -19.81 -22.68 -6.28
CA TRP A 611 -21.02 -21.96 -5.87
C TRP A 611 -22.11 -21.92 -6.96
N LYS A 612 -21.70 -21.83 -8.24
CA LYS A 612 -22.62 -21.86 -9.39
C LYS A 612 -23.46 -23.15 -9.46
N HIS A 613 -22.94 -24.25 -8.92
CA HIS A 613 -23.55 -25.58 -8.96
C HIS A 613 -24.02 -26.05 -7.58
N THR A 614 -23.90 -25.20 -6.56
CA THR A 614 -24.29 -25.53 -5.18
C THR A 614 -25.67 -24.98 -4.88
N HIS A 615 -26.56 -25.85 -4.41
CA HIS A 615 -27.85 -25.49 -3.81
C HIS A 615 -27.69 -25.40 -2.28
N ILE A 616 -28.10 -24.28 -1.69
CA ILE A 616 -28.00 -24.00 -0.26
C ILE A 616 -29.38 -24.08 0.37
N TRP A 617 -29.49 -24.92 1.39
CA TRP A 617 -30.72 -25.19 2.14
C TRP A 617 -30.52 -24.83 3.60
N LEU A 618 -31.54 -24.27 4.24
CA LEU A 618 -31.55 -24.16 5.71
C LEU A 618 -31.99 -25.48 6.33
N VAL A 619 -31.30 -25.90 7.39
CA VAL A 619 -31.68 -27.05 8.22
C VAL A 619 -32.76 -26.67 9.22
N ASP A 620 -32.72 -25.43 9.71
CA ASP A 620 -33.69 -24.88 10.64
C ASP A 620 -33.81 -23.36 10.49
N GLU A 621 -34.96 -22.82 10.88
CA GLU A 621 -35.24 -21.38 10.83
C GLU A 621 -36.16 -20.97 11.99
N ARG A 622 -35.95 -19.76 12.48
CA ARG A 622 -36.81 -19.10 13.46
C ARG A 622 -38.05 -18.55 12.77
N CYS A 623 -39.20 -18.69 13.41
CA CYS A 623 -40.46 -18.12 12.93
C CYS A 623 -40.50 -16.60 13.15
N VAL A 624 -39.61 -15.90 12.44
CA VAL A 624 -39.44 -14.45 12.35
C VAL A 624 -39.27 -14.08 10.88
N PRO A 625 -39.46 -12.81 10.48
CA PRO A 625 -39.19 -12.40 9.10
C PRO A 625 -37.75 -12.72 8.68
N LEU A 626 -37.52 -13.09 7.41
CA LEU A 626 -36.17 -13.42 6.90
C LEU A 626 -35.19 -12.23 6.91
N THR A 627 -35.69 -11.01 7.13
CA THR A 627 -34.91 -9.78 7.30
C THR A 627 -34.59 -9.47 8.76
N ASP A 628 -35.12 -10.25 9.71
CA ASP A 628 -34.91 -10.06 11.13
C ASP A 628 -33.50 -10.52 11.54
N THR A 629 -32.87 -9.82 12.47
CA THR A 629 -31.54 -10.17 12.98
C THR A 629 -31.48 -11.54 13.67
N GLU A 630 -32.61 -12.05 14.16
CA GLU A 630 -32.69 -13.40 14.73
C GLU A 630 -32.84 -14.51 13.68
N SER A 631 -33.11 -14.17 12.40
CA SER A 631 -33.26 -15.16 11.33
C SER A 631 -31.93 -15.85 10.98
N ASN A 632 -31.99 -17.18 10.84
CA ASN A 632 -30.85 -17.98 10.38
C ASN A 632 -30.51 -17.62 8.92
N PHE A 633 -31.51 -17.36 8.07
CA PHE A 633 -31.32 -16.86 6.72
C PHE A 633 -30.63 -15.50 6.70
N PHE A 634 -31.03 -14.56 7.56
CA PHE A 634 -30.38 -13.26 7.65
C PHE A 634 -28.89 -13.38 8.00
N SER A 635 -28.57 -14.22 8.99
CA SER A 635 -27.18 -14.53 9.37
C SER A 635 -26.39 -15.16 8.21
N LEU A 636 -26.97 -16.17 7.54
CA LEU A 636 -26.38 -16.81 6.36
C LEU A 636 -26.16 -15.80 5.21
N HIS A 637 -27.12 -14.91 4.98
CA HIS A 637 -27.01 -13.89 3.95
C HIS A 637 -25.87 -12.93 4.21
N ASN A 638 -25.80 -12.38 5.44
CA ASN A 638 -24.78 -11.42 5.83
C ASN A 638 -23.37 -12.03 5.90
N HIS A 639 -23.24 -13.29 6.30
CA HIS A 639 -21.91 -13.87 6.50
C HIS A 639 -21.41 -14.69 5.29
N LEU A 640 -22.30 -15.17 4.42
CA LEU A 640 -21.95 -15.94 3.24
C LEU A 640 -22.53 -15.32 1.96
N LEU A 641 -23.85 -15.31 1.78
CA LEU A 641 -24.47 -15.12 0.46
C LEU A 641 -24.21 -13.75 -0.17
N GLN A 642 -24.00 -12.69 0.62
CA GLN A 642 -23.65 -11.37 0.07
C GLN A 642 -22.22 -11.31 -0.50
N ASN A 643 -21.36 -12.26 -0.12
CA ASN A 643 -19.94 -12.29 -0.50
C ASN A 643 -19.61 -13.35 -1.56
N VAL A 644 -20.53 -14.29 -1.84
CA VAL A 644 -20.33 -15.37 -2.81
C VAL A 644 -21.38 -15.35 -3.92
N ARG A 645 -21.02 -15.80 -5.12
CA ARG A 645 -21.94 -15.82 -6.28
C ARG A 645 -22.69 -17.15 -6.35
N VAL A 646 -23.81 -17.25 -5.65
CA VAL A 646 -24.76 -18.36 -5.75
C VAL A 646 -25.94 -17.91 -6.61
N PRO A 647 -26.35 -18.68 -7.64
CA PRO A 647 -27.54 -18.35 -8.41
C PRO A 647 -28.76 -18.26 -7.49
N TYR A 648 -29.62 -17.25 -7.69
CA TYR A 648 -30.77 -17.01 -6.81
C TYR A 648 -31.68 -18.25 -6.67
N PHE A 649 -31.87 -19.00 -7.76
CA PHE A 649 -32.67 -20.23 -7.79
C PHE A 649 -32.01 -21.44 -7.07
N ASN A 650 -30.77 -21.28 -6.60
CA ASN A 650 -30.06 -22.26 -5.80
C ASN A 650 -30.08 -21.93 -4.29
N VAL A 651 -30.75 -20.85 -3.87
CA VAL A 651 -30.86 -20.46 -2.47
C VAL A 651 -32.27 -20.78 -1.98
N HIS A 652 -32.38 -21.70 -1.02
CA HIS A 652 -33.65 -22.24 -0.54
C HIS A 652 -33.89 -21.86 0.93
N PRO A 653 -34.47 -20.66 1.20
CA PRO A 653 -34.88 -20.29 2.54
C PRO A 653 -36.09 -21.11 3.00
N MET A 654 -36.21 -21.36 4.31
CA MET A 654 -37.43 -21.95 4.85
C MET A 654 -38.60 -20.94 4.76
N PRO A 655 -39.79 -21.35 4.28
CA PRO A 655 -40.94 -20.47 4.11
C PRO A 655 -41.66 -20.26 5.46
N VAL A 656 -40.99 -19.55 6.37
CA VAL A 656 -41.49 -19.25 7.71
C VAL A 656 -42.41 -18.03 7.75
N HIS A 657 -42.39 -17.20 6.71
CA HIS A 657 -43.23 -16.00 6.58
C HIS A 657 -44.05 -16.07 5.28
N LEU A 658 -45.29 -16.52 5.38
CA LEU A 658 -46.22 -16.67 4.26
C LEU A 658 -47.50 -15.90 4.56
N ASN A 659 -48.12 -15.30 3.53
CA ASN A 659 -49.37 -14.55 3.70
C ASN A 659 -49.35 -13.51 4.84
N GLN A 660 -48.20 -12.87 5.07
CA GLN A 660 -47.95 -11.91 6.16
C GLN A 660 -48.07 -12.50 7.58
N ARG A 661 -47.96 -13.83 7.73
CA ARG A 661 -48.03 -14.56 9.00
C ARG A 661 -46.81 -15.46 9.16
N LEU A 662 -46.44 -15.72 10.42
CA LEU A 662 -45.25 -16.49 10.77
C LEU A 662 -45.64 -17.91 11.20
N CYS A 663 -45.12 -18.93 10.50
CA CYS A 663 -45.24 -20.35 10.83
C CYS A 663 -46.65 -20.84 11.23
N VAL A 664 -47.66 -20.38 10.49
CA VAL A 664 -49.04 -20.82 10.65
C VAL A 664 -49.25 -22.12 9.87
N GLU A 665 -49.80 -23.15 10.52
CA GLU A 665 -49.97 -24.49 9.90
C GLU A 665 -50.85 -24.44 8.64
N GLU A 666 -51.88 -23.59 8.62
CA GLU A 666 -52.77 -23.40 7.47
C GLU A 666 -52.05 -22.83 6.22
N ASP A 667 -50.90 -22.16 6.40
CA ASP A 667 -50.07 -21.67 5.30
C ASP A 667 -49.20 -22.78 4.67
N ARG A 668 -49.17 -23.98 5.29
CA ARG A 668 -48.54 -25.20 4.77
C ARG A 668 -47.06 -25.03 4.41
N GLY A 669 -46.36 -24.17 5.16
CA GLY A 669 -44.95 -23.86 4.94
C GLY A 669 -44.04 -25.09 5.01
N THR A 670 -44.31 -26.00 5.96
CA THR A 670 -43.55 -27.25 6.08
C THR A 670 -43.75 -28.16 4.87
N GLU A 671 -44.97 -28.29 4.34
CA GLU A 671 -45.20 -29.07 3.12
C GLU A 671 -44.65 -28.41 1.86
N LEU A 672 -44.63 -27.08 1.78
CA LEU A 672 -44.02 -26.36 0.67
C LEU A 672 -42.52 -26.64 0.59
N TYR A 673 -41.80 -26.48 1.70
CA TYR A 673 -40.37 -26.77 1.75
C TYR A 673 -40.08 -28.25 1.53
N ALA A 674 -40.89 -29.14 2.10
CA ALA A 674 -40.77 -30.59 1.87
C ALA A 674 -40.96 -30.96 0.39
N LYS A 675 -41.94 -30.36 -0.30
CA LYS A 675 -42.15 -30.59 -1.74
C LYS A 675 -40.98 -30.11 -2.58
N GLU A 676 -40.41 -28.96 -2.24
CA GLU A 676 -39.24 -28.42 -2.93
C GLU A 676 -38.02 -29.34 -2.77
N ILE A 677 -37.77 -29.83 -1.55
CA ILE A 677 -36.71 -30.82 -1.28
C ILE A 677 -36.93 -32.09 -2.10
N ILE A 678 -38.15 -32.65 -2.11
CA ILE A 678 -38.46 -33.88 -2.87
C ILE A 678 -38.30 -33.66 -4.39
N ALA A 679 -38.59 -32.46 -4.88
CA ALA A 679 -38.49 -32.13 -6.29
C ALA A 679 -37.05 -31.94 -6.77
N LEU A 680 -36.19 -31.34 -5.93
CA LEU A 680 -34.83 -30.95 -6.33
C LEU A 680 -33.73 -31.87 -5.79
N VAL A 681 -33.92 -32.46 -4.62
CA VAL A 681 -32.91 -33.31 -3.96
C VAL A 681 -33.23 -34.78 -4.23
N ALA A 682 -32.38 -35.44 -5.03
CA ALA A 682 -32.58 -36.83 -5.40
C ALA A 682 -32.76 -37.74 -4.17
N ASN A 683 -33.86 -38.50 -4.13
CA ASN A 683 -34.27 -39.37 -3.02
C ASN A 683 -34.42 -38.65 -1.65
N ALA A 684 -34.53 -37.33 -1.64
CA ALA A 684 -34.46 -36.50 -0.44
C ALA A 684 -33.20 -36.80 0.41
N SER A 685 -32.07 -37.03 -0.27
CA SER A 685 -30.75 -37.30 0.33
C SER A 685 -29.80 -36.15 0.01
N PHE A 686 -29.58 -35.26 0.98
CA PHE A 686 -28.61 -34.17 0.85
C PHE A 686 -27.19 -34.73 0.70
N ASP A 687 -26.36 -34.04 -0.09
CA ASP A 687 -24.97 -34.43 -0.25
C ASP A 687 -24.18 -34.15 1.03
N LEU A 688 -24.44 -33.00 1.67
CA LEU A 688 -23.88 -32.65 2.97
C LEU A 688 -24.88 -31.88 3.82
N VAL A 689 -25.01 -32.29 5.10
CA VAL A 689 -25.72 -31.55 6.14
C VAL A 689 -24.73 -31.11 7.21
N LEU A 690 -24.66 -29.81 7.48
CA LEU A 690 -23.88 -29.25 8.59
C LEU A 690 -24.80 -28.94 9.78
N LEU A 691 -24.48 -29.52 10.93
CA LEU A 691 -25.22 -29.38 12.18
C LEU A 691 -24.38 -28.71 13.28
N GLY A 692 -25.04 -27.95 14.15
CA GLY A 692 -24.49 -27.50 15.42
C GLY A 692 -25.02 -28.30 16.61
N VAL A 693 -24.43 -28.11 17.78
CA VAL A 693 -24.88 -28.73 19.04
C VAL A 693 -25.19 -27.67 20.09
N GLY A 694 -26.41 -27.70 20.63
CA GLY A 694 -26.85 -26.91 21.77
C GLY A 694 -26.17 -27.33 23.08
N THR A 695 -26.12 -26.44 24.08
CA THR A 695 -25.58 -26.77 25.42
C THR A 695 -26.43 -27.82 26.17
N ASP A 696 -27.66 -28.04 25.73
CA ASP A 696 -28.62 -29.05 26.19
C ASP A 696 -28.67 -30.29 25.28
N GLY A 697 -27.86 -30.35 24.21
CA GLY A 697 -27.83 -31.44 23.24
C GLY A 697 -28.86 -31.34 22.11
N HIS A 698 -29.57 -30.21 21.96
CA HIS A 698 -30.40 -29.95 20.78
C HIS A 698 -29.55 -29.81 19.51
N THR A 699 -30.16 -30.08 18.35
CA THR A 699 -29.56 -29.83 17.02
C THR A 699 -30.67 -29.57 16.01
N ALA A 700 -30.43 -28.79 14.96
CA ALA A 700 -31.45 -28.47 13.94
C ALA A 700 -32.76 -27.91 14.53
N SER A 701 -32.76 -27.22 15.67
CA SER A 701 -34.00 -26.86 16.39
C SER A 701 -34.89 -28.06 16.82
N LEU A 702 -34.35 -29.28 16.91
CA LEU A 702 -34.96 -30.42 17.61
C LEU A 702 -34.50 -30.40 19.07
N PHE A 703 -35.43 -30.18 20.00
CA PHE A 703 -35.13 -29.94 21.42
C PHE A 703 -35.37 -31.17 22.32
N PRO A 704 -34.59 -31.30 23.42
CA PRO A 704 -34.84 -32.31 24.45
C PRO A 704 -36.29 -32.36 24.91
N ARG A 705 -36.82 -33.57 25.13
CA ARG A 705 -38.19 -33.86 25.61
C ARG A 705 -39.32 -33.50 24.63
N SER A 706 -39.01 -33.02 23.43
CA SER A 706 -39.97 -32.92 22.33
C SER A 706 -39.93 -34.20 21.49
N GLU A 707 -41.08 -34.78 21.16
CA GLU A 707 -41.16 -35.93 20.24
C GLU A 707 -41.22 -35.49 18.77
N THR A 708 -41.49 -34.21 18.51
CA THR A 708 -41.70 -33.67 17.17
C THR A 708 -40.44 -33.72 16.34
N GLY A 709 -40.51 -34.37 15.17
CA GLY A 709 -39.40 -34.47 14.22
C GLY A 709 -38.35 -35.53 14.56
N LEU A 710 -38.46 -36.25 15.69
CA LEU A 710 -37.53 -37.34 16.02
C LEU A 710 -37.84 -38.64 15.25
N GLU A 711 -39.12 -38.90 15.00
CA GLU A 711 -39.64 -40.10 14.33
C GLU A 711 -40.78 -39.71 13.37
N GLY A 712 -41.18 -40.63 12.48
CA GLY A 712 -42.32 -40.44 11.57
C GLY A 712 -41.95 -40.09 10.12
N ALA A 713 -42.99 -39.89 9.29
CA ALA A 713 -42.84 -39.71 7.83
C ALA A 713 -42.68 -38.25 7.38
N GLN A 714 -42.93 -37.28 8.27
CA GLN A 714 -42.79 -35.86 7.95
C GLN A 714 -41.31 -35.51 7.81
N THR A 715 -40.95 -34.87 6.70
CA THR A 715 -39.57 -34.47 6.35
C THR A 715 -39.19 -33.11 6.93
N VAL A 716 -40.17 -32.24 7.14
CA VAL A 716 -40.03 -30.90 7.73
C VAL A 716 -41.13 -30.74 8.78
N VAL A 717 -40.81 -30.21 9.95
CA VAL A 717 -41.72 -30.08 11.09
C VAL A 717 -41.64 -28.69 11.71
N LEU A 718 -42.68 -28.30 12.44
CA LEU A 718 -42.63 -27.15 13.35
C LEU A 718 -42.25 -27.66 14.74
N THR A 719 -41.28 -27.01 15.38
CA THR A 719 -40.83 -27.34 16.74
C THR A 719 -40.95 -26.15 17.67
N GLU A 720 -40.91 -26.42 18.97
CA GLU A 720 -41.01 -25.40 20.01
C GLU A 720 -39.72 -25.36 20.83
N SER A 721 -39.06 -24.21 20.77
CA SER A 721 -37.85 -23.86 21.50
C SER A 721 -38.21 -23.41 22.93
N PRO A 722 -37.44 -23.83 23.95
CA PRO A 722 -37.62 -23.33 25.32
C PRO A 722 -37.26 -21.84 25.47
N VAL A 723 -36.56 -21.26 24.48
CA VAL A 723 -36.13 -19.86 24.45
C VAL A 723 -36.76 -19.14 23.26
N LYS A 724 -37.15 -17.87 23.44
CA LYS A 724 -37.70 -17.05 22.37
C LYS A 724 -36.71 -16.86 21.20
N PRO A 725 -37.21 -16.69 19.96
CA PRO A 725 -38.59 -16.94 19.53
C PRO A 725 -38.95 -18.43 19.72
N HIS A 726 -40.16 -18.76 20.17
CA HIS A 726 -40.45 -20.16 20.56
C HIS A 726 -40.63 -21.07 19.34
N GLN A 727 -41.38 -20.65 18.34
CA GLN A 727 -41.65 -21.49 17.19
C GLN A 727 -40.44 -21.53 16.23
N ARG A 728 -40.16 -22.72 15.69
CA ARG A 728 -39.09 -23.02 14.75
C ARG A 728 -39.62 -23.90 13.63
N MET A 729 -39.07 -23.76 12.43
CA MET A 729 -39.20 -24.75 11.36
C MET A 729 -37.90 -25.54 11.28
N SER A 730 -37.99 -26.86 11.13
CA SER A 730 -36.85 -27.77 11.22
C SER A 730 -36.96 -28.91 10.21
N LEU A 731 -35.82 -29.34 9.66
CA LEU A 731 -35.74 -30.67 9.05
C LEU A 731 -35.94 -31.75 10.13
N SER A 732 -36.61 -32.84 9.80
CA SER A 732 -36.77 -33.95 10.74
C SER A 732 -35.52 -34.82 10.81
N LEU A 733 -35.32 -35.50 11.94
CA LEU A 733 -34.21 -36.42 12.16
C LEU A 733 -34.17 -37.56 11.12
N PRO A 734 -35.31 -38.17 10.71
CA PRO A 734 -35.33 -39.14 9.61
C PRO A 734 -34.81 -38.58 8.28
N LEU A 735 -35.06 -37.29 7.97
CA LEU A 735 -34.54 -36.67 6.75
C LEU A 735 -33.02 -36.39 6.86
N ILE A 736 -32.57 -35.84 7.99
CA ILE A 736 -31.15 -35.60 8.26
C ILE A 736 -30.35 -36.91 8.11
N ASN A 737 -30.87 -38.02 8.62
CA ASN A 737 -30.23 -39.35 8.55
C ASN A 737 -30.28 -40.02 7.17
N LYS A 738 -30.90 -39.39 6.15
CA LYS A 738 -30.77 -39.80 4.74
C LYS A 738 -29.59 -39.15 4.02
N ALA A 739 -28.95 -38.14 4.61
CA ALA A 739 -27.85 -37.43 3.98
C ALA A 739 -26.63 -38.36 3.74
N ARG A 740 -25.91 -38.11 2.64
CA ARG A 740 -24.68 -38.82 2.30
C ARG A 740 -23.55 -38.49 3.26
N GLN A 741 -23.48 -37.24 3.70
CA GLN A 741 -22.56 -36.79 4.76
C GLN A 741 -23.29 -35.90 5.75
N VAL A 742 -22.99 -36.09 7.03
CA VAL A 742 -23.41 -35.21 8.11
C VAL A 742 -22.18 -34.78 8.88
N PHE A 743 -21.91 -33.47 8.90
CA PHE A 743 -20.84 -32.86 9.68
C PHE A 743 -21.45 -32.18 10.90
N VAL A 744 -20.86 -32.41 12.07
CA VAL A 744 -21.29 -31.78 13.32
C VAL A 744 -20.17 -30.87 13.83
N LEU A 745 -20.43 -29.58 13.92
CA LEU A 745 -19.50 -28.57 14.42
C LEU A 745 -19.82 -28.21 15.87
N VAL A 746 -18.81 -28.32 16.74
CA VAL A 746 -18.89 -27.95 18.15
C VAL A 746 -17.70 -27.05 18.49
N LEU A 747 -17.99 -25.82 18.89
CA LEU A 747 -16.99 -24.79 19.19
C LEU A 747 -17.18 -24.19 20.58
N GLY A 748 -16.06 -23.91 21.23
CA GLY A 748 -15.94 -23.08 22.41
C GLY A 748 -16.18 -23.79 23.73
N LYS A 749 -15.53 -23.28 24.78
CA LYS A 749 -15.57 -23.81 26.16
C LYS A 749 -16.98 -24.04 26.71
N GLY A 750 -17.95 -23.21 26.35
CA GLY A 750 -19.35 -23.36 26.79
C GLY A 750 -20.02 -24.67 26.34
N LYS A 751 -19.41 -25.41 25.40
CA LYS A 751 -19.88 -26.72 24.92
C LYS A 751 -19.19 -27.89 25.60
N HIS A 752 -18.26 -27.66 26.53
CA HIS A 752 -17.48 -28.72 27.14
C HIS A 752 -18.32 -29.76 27.89
N ASP A 753 -19.22 -29.31 28.76
CA ASP A 753 -20.04 -30.19 29.59
C ASP A 753 -20.93 -31.11 28.73
N ILE A 754 -21.57 -30.55 27.70
CA ILE A 754 -22.42 -31.32 26.80
C ILE A 754 -21.60 -32.27 25.92
N THR A 755 -20.43 -31.86 25.45
CA THR A 755 -19.53 -32.72 24.66
C THR A 755 -19.04 -33.91 25.48
N THR A 756 -18.67 -33.66 26.74
CA THR A 756 -18.27 -34.70 27.70
C THR A 756 -19.41 -35.67 27.99
N LEU A 757 -20.63 -35.16 28.19
CA LEU A 757 -21.83 -36.00 28.37
C LEU A 757 -22.10 -36.85 27.13
N LEU A 758 -22.09 -36.23 25.94
CA LEU A 758 -22.33 -36.88 24.65
C LEU A 758 -21.34 -38.00 24.34
N SER A 759 -20.10 -37.91 24.85
CA SER A 759 -19.09 -38.96 24.69
C SER A 759 -19.46 -40.29 25.39
N ARG A 760 -20.35 -40.25 26.39
CA ARG A 760 -20.70 -41.39 27.26
C ARG A 760 -22.09 -41.95 26.99
N VAL A 761 -22.99 -41.14 26.43
CA VAL A 761 -24.39 -41.52 26.21
C VAL A 761 -24.58 -42.27 24.88
N GLY A 762 -25.46 -43.26 24.90
CA GLY A 762 -25.84 -44.05 23.74
C GLY A 762 -26.79 -43.30 22.79
N HIS A 763 -27.63 -44.05 22.08
CA HIS A 763 -28.66 -43.49 21.21
C HIS A 763 -29.92 -43.15 22.04
N GLU A 764 -30.08 -41.88 22.44
CA GLU A 764 -31.21 -41.38 23.25
C GLU A 764 -31.77 -40.03 22.70
N PRO A 765 -32.30 -40.01 21.46
CA PRO A 765 -32.73 -38.77 20.79
C PRO A 765 -33.80 -37.97 21.55
N ARG A 766 -34.62 -38.63 22.38
CA ARG A 766 -35.63 -37.95 23.22
C ARG A 766 -35.01 -37.08 24.31
N LYS A 767 -33.82 -37.43 24.81
CA LYS A 767 -33.10 -36.63 25.81
C LYS A 767 -32.07 -35.71 25.20
N TRP A 768 -31.34 -36.20 24.19
CA TRP A 768 -30.34 -35.42 23.46
C TRP A 768 -30.55 -35.66 21.96
N PRO A 769 -31.29 -34.80 21.25
CA PRO A 769 -31.63 -34.99 19.84
C PRO A 769 -30.42 -35.27 18.94
N ILE A 770 -29.28 -34.61 19.17
CA ILE A 770 -28.02 -34.89 18.45
C ILE A 770 -27.57 -36.36 18.58
N SER A 771 -27.96 -37.06 19.65
CA SER A 771 -27.60 -38.45 19.87
C SER A 771 -28.23 -39.41 18.86
N GLY A 772 -29.33 -39.00 18.22
CA GLY A 772 -30.01 -39.76 17.16
C GLY A 772 -29.55 -39.43 15.74
N VAL A 773 -28.58 -38.52 15.56
CA VAL A 773 -27.94 -38.31 14.26
C VAL A 773 -27.04 -39.51 13.97
N SER A 774 -27.48 -40.32 13.02
CA SER A 774 -26.86 -41.59 12.63
C SER A 774 -27.25 -41.88 11.18
N PRO A 775 -26.53 -41.30 10.19
CA PRO A 775 -26.83 -41.45 8.78
C PRO A 775 -26.90 -42.94 8.38
N SER A 776 -28.00 -43.34 7.76
CA SER A 776 -28.30 -44.76 7.48
C SER A 776 -27.41 -45.39 6.40
N SER A 777 -27.02 -44.60 5.40
CA SER A 777 -26.15 -45.00 4.28
C SER A 777 -25.01 -43.99 4.04
N GLY A 778 -24.89 -42.99 4.91
CA GLY A 778 -23.93 -41.90 4.82
C GLY A 778 -22.87 -41.96 5.92
N GLN A 779 -22.04 -40.92 5.97
CA GLN A 779 -20.97 -40.79 6.96
C GLN A 779 -21.24 -39.63 7.91
N LEU A 780 -21.10 -39.88 9.22
CA LEU A 780 -21.08 -38.85 10.26
C LEU A 780 -19.64 -38.47 10.60
N VAL A 781 -19.32 -37.18 10.66
CA VAL A 781 -18.00 -36.68 11.09
C VAL A 781 -18.20 -35.56 12.11
N TRP A 782 -17.42 -35.63 13.19
CA TRP A 782 -17.42 -34.62 14.25
C TRP A 782 -16.23 -33.68 14.10
N TYR A 783 -16.50 -32.38 14.18
CA TYR A 783 -15.49 -31.32 14.24
C TYR A 783 -15.66 -30.63 15.58
N VAL A 784 -14.73 -30.88 16.51
CA VAL A 784 -14.80 -30.39 17.90
C VAL A 784 -13.51 -29.68 18.24
N ASP A 785 -13.58 -28.41 18.63
CA ASP A 785 -12.37 -27.69 19.02
C ASP A 785 -11.84 -28.13 20.38
N TYR A 786 -10.58 -27.81 20.68
CA TYR A 786 -9.98 -28.22 21.94
C TYR A 786 -10.69 -27.64 23.16
N GLU A 787 -11.27 -26.45 23.07
CA GLU A 787 -12.03 -25.88 24.19
C GLU A 787 -13.31 -26.68 24.49
N ALA A 788 -14.06 -27.07 23.46
CA ALA A 788 -15.23 -27.93 23.64
C ALA A 788 -14.83 -29.36 24.03
N LEU A 789 -13.71 -29.88 23.55
CA LEU A 789 -13.30 -31.26 23.80
C LEU A 789 -12.62 -31.46 25.17
N LEU A 790 -11.76 -30.52 25.59
CA LEU A 790 -10.86 -30.65 26.74
C LEU A 790 -11.20 -29.72 27.91
N GLY A 791 -11.91 -28.61 27.65
CA GLY A 791 -12.43 -27.70 28.67
C GLY A 791 -11.57 -26.48 28.95
#